data_AF-A0A6I4QGC7-F1
#
_entry.id   AF-A0A6I4QGC7-F1
#
_cell.length_a   1.000
_cell.length_b   1.000
_cell.length_c   1.000
_cell.angle_alpha   90.00
_cell.angle_beta   90.00
_cell.angle_gamma   90.00
#
_symmetry.space_group_name_H-M   'P 1'
#
loop_
_entity.id
_entity.type
_entity.pdbx_description
1 polymer ?
#
loop_
_entity_poly.entity_id
_entity_poly.type
_entity_poly.pdbx_seq_one_letter_code
_entity_poly.pdbx_strand_id
1 'polypeptide(L)'
;MDTIFTLKIILLLITLLSCLIGLGKWSDFKSERKQNKRNLEEFINNRQTTRRLTAEELELITPYLNNKKLVKPYKLRSSLVDSEVSIIEGDCIRHSFYTNSEETDFYYEIDGIEALFPYNLQLFSLSHNVAEVVFTSNYAIVISFNGYSLDTLVDFGATPNKKNSLYSLSPSFSDLTRPIKEEELQLLEPYLNNPTMVGNYEHSSTLVSSDVSIIIGSCIAINHSNNSNDPIYTYQIGDIVVFFPYDMERYVEDINIVQVVVTEHYALVVKINQYDLKTAQQKQEQRQQQLQQNKKTYFEPAWKSKKEEILPEQNLTDTNDCIIRIDKKDIELKPKVSYEIVEQRQETPIESSNRSKKNNGIFAAVFLALTVIIYIKYWYTFDSWLPLFIALSLIVSIFFYLRKAQPYTLDVSRIKTKIRYKDDIKNRIIVSDDLTLTYPAYWAPFLPCKLNEDVDIDAIVNKEKLLRYGNLLSISREIEEFGPPKFIMRNLILFVTAFLLSIMIFKMVDITDNLQLANYPFDSNVSIWNIKDAESLKNSPIKKGDFINLKLNGASCNAESNLYLEHCDKVFINQQVTNNGEETIFDNDLINALYNDDLIETVRDDSVKQLEKKINAERNKKHQYYSQIEPLTKLLHIDRLILTIDESCQLFEEDKCSRIKQALINTIKPIDNPIEQWAELVEYSKKNTNYEEIIFNSTLEPLEQQIKNLKKSVTFYYLNKSNISLTNYQQSPQSVGLKLTNAQEIKITQLDGEDIGLLQIYKNALLGKGGRVKTSGLVTQIDYQNDNTVSNLTINDDLLYRIYQQRLLSFTSPIFIGVAIFIITVLTALSNGIIVCYKLIANNKRKDNIIKAYENRIK
;
A
#
# COMPACT_ATOMS: atom_id res chain seq x y z
N MET A 1 20.65 23.60 19.94
CA MET A 1 19.76 23.19 18.83
C MET A 1 19.22 21.82 19.23
N ASP A 2 17.93 21.68 19.49
CA ASP A 2 17.37 20.42 20.01
C ASP A 2 17.70 19.26 19.05
N THR A 3 18.37 18.22 19.57
CA THR A 3 18.73 17.01 18.81
C THR A 3 17.50 16.31 18.23
N ILE A 4 16.33 16.52 18.83
CA ILE A 4 15.03 16.08 18.33
C ILE A 4 14.62 16.87 17.07
N PHE A 5 14.89 18.17 17.04
CA PHE A 5 14.58 19.04 15.90
C PHE A 5 15.45 18.68 14.69
N THR A 6 16.74 18.39 14.90
CA THR A 6 17.63 17.95 13.82
C THR A 6 17.22 16.59 13.23
N LEU A 7 16.75 15.66 14.06
CA LEU A 7 16.24 14.36 13.62
C LEU A 7 15.00 14.48 12.71
N LYS A 8 14.05 15.34 13.10
CA LYS A 8 12.84 15.63 12.32
C LYS A 8 13.19 16.25 10.97
N ILE A 9 14.16 17.16 10.93
CA ILE A 9 14.67 17.75 9.68
C ILE A 9 15.28 16.68 8.77
N ILE A 10 16.08 15.77 9.33
CA ILE A 10 16.69 14.70 8.55
C ILE A 10 15.63 13.79 7.92
N LEU A 11 14.59 13.41 8.67
CA LEU A 11 13.49 12.61 8.13
C LEU A 11 12.75 13.37 7.00
N LEU A 12 12.53 14.67 7.19
CA LEU A 12 11.93 15.54 6.17
C LEU A 12 12.80 15.62 4.91
N LEU A 13 14.12 15.75 5.05
CA LEU A 13 15.05 15.73 3.92
C LEU A 13 15.00 14.41 3.15
N ILE A 14 14.93 13.26 3.84
CA ILE A 14 14.82 11.96 3.16
C ILE A 14 13.49 11.84 2.40
N THR A 15 12.39 12.29 3.00
CA THR A 15 11.08 12.29 2.31
C THR A 15 11.08 13.22 1.09
N LEU A 16 11.66 14.41 1.20
CA LEU A 16 11.81 15.34 0.08
C LEU A 16 12.67 14.75 -1.04
N LEU A 17 13.74 14.04 -0.69
CA LEU A 17 14.62 13.34 -1.65
C LEU A 17 13.86 12.21 -2.37
N SER A 18 13.00 11.48 -1.66
CA SER A 18 12.14 10.46 -2.27
C SER A 18 11.13 11.06 -3.26
N CYS A 19 10.55 12.22 -2.94
CA CYS A 19 9.67 12.97 -3.85
C CYS A 19 10.43 13.47 -5.09
N LEU A 20 11.66 13.96 -4.94
CA LEU A 20 12.49 14.41 -6.07
C LEU A 20 12.81 13.26 -7.05
N ILE A 21 13.05 12.05 -6.56
CA ILE A 21 13.23 10.86 -7.41
C ILE A 21 11.95 10.54 -8.19
N GLY A 22 10.77 10.67 -7.55
CA GLY A 22 9.47 10.50 -8.20
C GLY A 22 9.20 11.57 -9.29
N LEU A 23 9.56 12.82 -9.02
CA LEU A 23 9.43 13.94 -9.97
C LEU A 23 10.30 13.75 -11.22
N GLY A 24 11.47 13.12 -11.10
CA GLY A 24 12.33 12.80 -12.24
C GLY A 24 11.63 11.89 -13.26
N LYS A 25 11.03 10.79 -12.80
CA LYS A 25 10.26 9.88 -13.69
C LYS A 25 9.01 10.52 -14.27
N TRP A 26 8.36 11.41 -13.52
CA TRP A 26 7.20 12.16 -14.00
C TRP A 26 7.58 13.18 -15.08
N SER A 27 8.77 13.79 -14.99
CA SER A 27 9.28 14.74 -16.00
C SER A 27 9.51 14.07 -17.36
N ASP A 28 10.06 12.86 -17.38
CA ASP A 28 10.29 12.10 -18.62
C ASP A 28 8.96 11.79 -19.31
N PHE A 29 7.98 11.25 -18.56
CA PHE A 29 6.62 11.01 -19.05
C PHE A 29 5.93 12.28 -19.59
N LYS A 30 6.13 13.42 -18.91
CA LYS A 30 5.56 14.71 -19.34
C LYS A 30 6.20 15.25 -20.62
N SER A 31 7.49 14.97 -20.84
CA SER A 31 8.22 15.39 -22.03
C SER A 31 7.68 14.70 -23.29
N GLU A 32 7.49 13.39 -23.24
CA GLU A 32 6.92 12.60 -24.35
C GLU A 32 5.53 13.10 -24.74
N ARG A 33 4.65 13.36 -23.75
CA ARG A 33 3.31 13.91 -24.00
C ARG A 33 3.31 15.31 -24.61
N LYS A 34 4.32 16.12 -24.31
CA LYS A 34 4.49 17.45 -24.92
C LYS A 34 4.93 17.35 -26.38
N GLN A 35 5.73 16.35 -26.72
CA GLN A 35 6.18 16.12 -28.09
C GLN A 35 5.04 15.65 -29.00
N ASN A 36 4.29 14.62 -28.59
CA ASN A 36 3.12 14.16 -29.37
C ASN A 36 2.12 15.30 -29.62
N LYS A 37 1.85 16.14 -28.62
CA LYS A 37 0.97 17.30 -28.79
C LYS A 37 1.48 18.27 -29.86
N ARG A 38 2.79 18.52 -29.93
CA ARG A 38 3.39 19.40 -30.94
C ARG A 38 3.28 18.80 -32.34
N ASN A 39 3.64 17.52 -32.48
CA ASN A 39 3.55 16.79 -33.75
C ASN A 39 2.10 16.81 -34.28
N LEU A 40 1.12 16.57 -33.41
CA LEU A 40 -0.30 16.61 -33.76
C LEU A 40 -0.75 18.03 -34.18
N GLU A 41 -0.39 19.07 -33.44
CA GLU A 41 -0.72 20.46 -33.80
C GLU A 41 -0.07 20.86 -35.14
N GLU A 42 1.18 20.49 -35.36
CA GLU A 42 1.90 20.72 -36.61
C GLU A 42 1.25 20.01 -37.80
N PHE A 43 0.90 18.73 -37.63
CA PHE A 43 0.21 17.97 -38.65
C PHE A 43 -1.16 18.57 -38.99
N ILE A 44 -1.97 18.85 -37.96
CA ILE A 44 -3.33 19.41 -38.15
C ILE A 44 -3.27 20.73 -38.93
N ASN A 45 -2.29 21.58 -38.68
CA ASN A 45 -2.15 22.88 -39.36
C ASN A 45 -1.67 22.75 -40.82
N ASN A 46 -0.94 21.69 -41.15
CA ASN A 46 -0.33 21.49 -42.47
C ASN A 46 -1.02 20.39 -43.31
N ARG A 47 -2.08 19.76 -42.79
CA ARG A 47 -2.70 18.59 -43.42
C ARG A 47 -3.37 18.89 -44.74
N GLN A 48 -3.37 17.88 -45.62
CA GLN A 48 -4.26 17.82 -46.78
C GLN A 48 -5.48 16.98 -46.42
N THR A 49 -6.67 17.55 -46.60
CA THR A 49 -7.94 16.88 -46.36
C THR A 49 -8.40 16.17 -47.62
N THR A 50 -8.68 14.87 -47.54
CA THR A 50 -9.06 14.05 -48.70
C THR A 50 -10.56 14.10 -48.94
N ARG A 51 -11.36 13.97 -47.88
CA ARG A 51 -12.83 13.94 -47.93
C ARG A 51 -13.43 14.33 -46.57
N ARG A 52 -14.76 14.43 -46.50
CA ARG A 52 -15.48 14.57 -45.23
C ARG A 52 -15.90 13.22 -44.66
N LEU A 53 -15.95 13.17 -43.33
CA LEU A 53 -16.46 12.03 -42.57
C LEU A 53 -17.97 11.87 -42.84
N THR A 54 -18.42 10.65 -43.15
CA THR A 54 -19.84 10.38 -43.41
C THR A 54 -20.65 10.26 -42.11
N ALA A 55 -21.98 10.27 -42.21
CA ALA A 55 -22.85 10.14 -41.04
C ALA A 55 -22.73 8.75 -40.40
N GLU A 56 -22.60 7.72 -41.23
CA GLU A 56 -22.42 6.32 -40.81
C GLU A 56 -21.09 6.14 -40.08
N GLU A 57 -19.99 6.68 -40.63
CA GLU A 57 -18.66 6.62 -39.99
C GLU A 57 -18.66 7.37 -38.65
N LEU A 58 -19.34 8.51 -38.57
CA LEU A 58 -19.50 9.26 -37.33
C LEU A 58 -20.26 8.45 -36.27
N GLU A 59 -21.32 7.75 -36.65
CA GLU A 59 -22.07 6.86 -35.76
C GLU A 59 -21.16 5.74 -35.21
N LEU A 60 -20.33 5.14 -36.07
CA LEU A 60 -19.38 4.07 -35.69
C LEU A 60 -18.29 4.55 -34.71
N ILE A 61 -17.80 5.78 -34.82
CA ILE A 61 -16.79 6.31 -33.88
C ILE A 61 -17.40 6.95 -32.62
N THR A 62 -18.70 7.25 -32.61
CA THR A 62 -19.40 7.91 -31.48
C THR A 62 -19.20 7.20 -30.12
N PRO A 63 -19.21 5.86 -30.02
CA PRO A 63 -18.91 5.17 -28.77
C PRO A 63 -17.53 5.55 -28.18
N TYR A 64 -16.53 5.76 -29.03
CA TYR A 64 -15.17 6.12 -28.63
C TYR A 64 -15.05 7.60 -28.21
N LEU A 65 -15.96 8.47 -28.66
CA LEU A 65 -16.06 9.86 -28.20
C LEU A 65 -16.77 9.99 -26.85
N ASN A 66 -17.66 9.04 -26.53
CA ASN A 66 -18.52 9.11 -25.34
C ASN A 66 -18.09 8.19 -24.18
N ASN A 67 -17.33 7.13 -24.45
CA ASN A 67 -16.99 6.12 -23.45
C ASN A 67 -15.49 6.08 -23.13
N LYS A 68 -15.15 6.58 -21.93
CA LYS A 68 -13.77 6.58 -21.41
C LYS A 68 -13.11 5.19 -21.38
N LYS A 69 -13.89 4.11 -21.21
CA LYS A 69 -13.33 2.75 -21.12
C LYS A 69 -12.82 2.24 -22.47
N LEU A 70 -13.42 2.68 -23.58
CA LEU A 70 -13.06 2.25 -24.93
C LEU A 70 -11.78 2.91 -25.45
N VAL A 71 -11.40 4.04 -24.87
CA VAL A 71 -10.23 4.82 -25.30
C VAL A 71 -9.09 4.79 -24.30
N LYS A 72 -9.07 3.91 -23.30
CA LYS A 72 -7.92 3.79 -22.38
C LYS A 72 -6.73 3.17 -23.14
N PRO A 73 -5.49 3.70 -23.02
CA PRO A 73 -4.97 4.72 -22.09
C PRO A 73 -5.06 6.17 -22.59
N TYR A 74 -5.65 6.42 -23.76
CA TYR A 74 -5.91 7.76 -24.28
C TYR A 74 -6.87 8.55 -23.38
N LYS A 75 -6.77 9.88 -23.45
CA LYS A 75 -7.65 10.79 -22.70
C LYS A 75 -8.95 11.00 -23.49
N LEU A 76 -10.09 10.61 -22.94
CA LEU A 76 -11.40 10.83 -23.58
C LEU A 76 -11.55 12.28 -24.09
N ARG A 77 -11.96 12.40 -25.36
CA ARG A 77 -12.32 13.65 -26.02
C ARG A 77 -13.70 13.48 -26.62
N SER A 78 -14.64 14.31 -26.17
CA SER A 78 -16.05 14.26 -26.56
C SER A 78 -16.33 14.95 -27.90
N SER A 79 -15.32 15.49 -28.56
CA SER A 79 -15.45 16.19 -29.84
C SER A 79 -14.21 15.97 -30.71
N LEU A 80 -14.45 15.92 -32.02
CA LEU A 80 -13.41 16.03 -33.03
C LEU A 80 -12.97 17.50 -33.17
N VAL A 81 -11.80 17.72 -33.74
CA VAL A 81 -11.32 19.06 -34.14
C VAL A 81 -12.21 19.61 -35.25
N ASP A 82 -12.51 18.75 -36.23
CA ASP A 82 -13.47 18.95 -37.31
C ASP A 82 -13.82 17.58 -37.93
N SER A 83 -14.71 17.59 -38.92
CA SER A 83 -15.17 16.38 -39.63
C SER A 83 -14.39 16.12 -40.93
N GLU A 84 -13.19 16.69 -41.08
CA GLU A 84 -12.36 16.48 -42.26
C GLU A 84 -11.45 15.25 -42.08
N VAL A 85 -11.44 14.36 -43.07
CA VAL A 85 -10.62 13.16 -43.11
C VAL A 85 -9.27 13.50 -43.75
N SER A 86 -8.19 13.05 -43.12
CA SER A 86 -6.82 13.19 -43.63
C SER A 86 -6.13 11.83 -43.69
N ILE A 87 -5.06 11.74 -44.45
CA ILE A 87 -4.24 10.52 -44.56
C ILE A 87 -2.98 10.70 -43.72
N ILE A 88 -2.67 9.72 -42.88
CA ILE A 88 -1.35 9.57 -42.24
C ILE A 88 -0.70 8.29 -42.76
N GLU A 89 0.57 8.37 -43.10
CA GLU A 89 1.33 7.25 -43.67
C GLU A 89 2.58 7.00 -42.84
N GLY A 90 2.88 5.74 -42.55
CA GLY A 90 4.08 5.39 -41.79
C GLY A 90 4.01 4.05 -41.09
N ASP A 91 5.00 3.82 -40.23
CA ASP A 91 5.08 2.62 -39.41
C ASP A 91 4.06 2.71 -38.26
N CYS A 92 3.35 1.60 -37.99
CA CYS A 92 2.45 1.52 -36.85
C CYS A 92 3.21 1.00 -35.62
N ILE A 93 3.39 1.88 -34.65
CA ILE A 93 4.26 1.69 -33.49
C ILE A 93 3.40 1.49 -32.23
N ARG A 94 3.45 0.31 -31.59
CA ARG A 94 2.71 0.00 -30.34
C ARG A 94 3.55 0.22 -29.08
N HIS A 95 3.16 1.15 -28.23
CA HIS A 95 3.77 1.44 -26.93
C HIS A 95 3.05 0.74 -25.78
N SER A 96 3.73 -0.18 -25.10
CA SER A 96 3.17 -1.01 -24.03
C SER A 96 3.56 -0.55 -22.61
N PHE A 97 2.60 -0.58 -21.69
CA PHE A 97 2.80 -0.36 -20.26
C PHE A 97 2.80 -1.71 -19.51
N TYR A 98 3.75 -1.89 -18.59
CA TYR A 98 3.91 -3.14 -17.83
C TYR A 98 3.78 -2.93 -16.34
N THR A 99 3.09 -3.83 -15.64
CA THR A 99 3.07 -3.96 -14.18
C THR A 99 3.29 -5.43 -13.82
N ASN A 100 4.26 -5.74 -12.94
CA ASN A 100 4.58 -7.12 -12.55
C ASN A 100 4.83 -8.07 -13.74
N SER A 101 5.46 -7.56 -14.81
CA SER A 101 5.72 -8.31 -16.06
C SER A 101 4.49 -8.66 -16.89
N GLU A 102 3.29 -8.23 -16.49
CA GLU A 102 2.09 -8.28 -17.32
C GLU A 102 1.89 -6.93 -18.00
N GLU A 103 1.53 -6.95 -19.28
CA GLU A 103 1.14 -5.74 -20.00
C GLU A 103 -0.23 -5.26 -19.50
N THR A 104 -0.30 -4.05 -18.97
CA THR A 104 -1.51 -3.51 -18.35
C THR A 104 -2.34 -2.65 -19.29
N ASP A 105 -1.69 -1.89 -20.17
CA ASP A 105 -2.29 -0.98 -21.15
C ASP A 105 -1.30 -0.75 -22.30
N PHE A 106 -1.75 -0.21 -23.44
CA PHE A 106 -0.88 0.21 -24.54
C PHE A 106 -1.55 1.23 -25.45
N TYR A 107 -0.78 1.93 -26.28
CA TYR A 107 -1.28 2.83 -27.32
C TYR A 107 -0.49 2.66 -28.61
N TYR A 108 -1.03 3.15 -29.73
CA TYR A 108 -0.37 3.14 -31.04
C TYR A 108 0.00 4.54 -31.50
N GLU A 109 1.02 4.61 -32.35
CA GLU A 109 1.55 5.80 -32.98
C GLU A 109 1.81 5.52 -34.46
N ILE A 110 1.47 6.47 -35.33
CA ILE A 110 1.84 6.47 -36.76
C ILE A 110 2.46 7.83 -37.05
N ASP A 111 3.68 7.84 -37.60
CA ASP A 111 4.41 9.05 -37.98
C ASP A 111 4.42 10.15 -36.89
N GLY A 112 4.75 9.78 -35.64
CA GLY A 112 4.84 10.76 -34.56
C GLY A 112 3.50 11.14 -33.92
N ILE A 113 2.37 10.56 -34.36
CA ILE A 113 1.01 10.91 -33.92
C ILE A 113 0.35 9.70 -33.25
N GLU A 114 -0.10 9.89 -32.00
CA GLU A 114 -0.92 8.88 -31.32
C GLU A 114 -2.21 8.57 -32.12
N ALA A 115 -2.43 7.30 -32.45
CA ALA A 115 -3.55 6.83 -33.25
C ALA A 115 -4.39 5.80 -32.46
N LEU A 116 -5.69 6.04 -32.32
CA LEU A 116 -6.66 5.10 -31.77
C LEU A 116 -7.22 4.26 -32.92
N PHE A 117 -7.27 2.94 -32.73
CA PHE A 117 -7.85 1.99 -33.67
C PHE A 117 -9.19 1.44 -33.15
N PRO A 118 -10.34 2.00 -33.60
CA PRO A 118 -11.64 1.40 -33.37
C PRO A 118 -11.74 -0.01 -33.97
N TYR A 119 -12.62 -0.84 -33.39
CA TYR A 119 -12.98 -2.17 -33.89
C TYR A 119 -11.81 -3.12 -34.21
N ASN A 120 -10.64 -2.89 -33.62
CA ASN A 120 -9.41 -3.64 -33.87
C ASN A 120 -8.81 -3.47 -35.28
N LEU A 121 -9.00 -2.31 -35.91
CA LEU A 121 -8.36 -1.99 -37.21
C LEU A 121 -6.84 -2.22 -37.24
N GLN A 122 -6.16 -2.19 -36.08
CA GLN A 122 -4.72 -2.48 -36.00
C GLN A 122 -4.33 -3.89 -36.49
N LEU A 123 -5.27 -4.84 -36.57
CA LEU A 123 -5.02 -6.19 -37.08
C LEU A 123 -4.54 -6.18 -38.53
N PHE A 124 -4.90 -5.15 -39.29
CA PHE A 124 -4.52 -5.00 -40.69
C PHE A 124 -3.21 -4.24 -40.89
N SER A 125 -2.36 -4.15 -39.85
CA SER A 125 -1.07 -3.49 -39.94
C SER A 125 -0.12 -4.24 -40.88
N LEU A 126 0.49 -3.47 -41.77
CA LEU A 126 1.53 -3.87 -42.71
C LEU A 126 2.86 -3.21 -42.34
N SER A 127 3.92 -3.53 -43.08
CA SER A 127 5.25 -2.92 -42.95
C SER A 127 5.27 -1.44 -43.33
N HIS A 128 4.33 -1.00 -44.17
CA HIS A 128 4.06 0.40 -44.47
C HIS A 128 2.55 0.59 -44.44
N ASN A 129 2.08 1.56 -43.67
CA ASN A 129 0.64 1.72 -43.43
C ASN A 129 0.13 3.04 -43.97
N VAL A 130 -1.06 3.00 -44.55
CA VAL A 130 -1.84 4.16 -44.95
C VAL A 130 -3.12 4.17 -44.14
N ALA A 131 -3.31 5.21 -43.33
CA ALA A 131 -4.47 5.35 -42.46
C ALA A 131 -5.27 6.60 -42.81
N GLU A 132 -6.56 6.45 -43.07
CA GLU A 132 -7.49 7.58 -43.04
C GLU A 132 -7.88 7.86 -41.60
N VAL A 133 -7.77 9.11 -41.18
CA VAL A 133 -7.99 9.51 -39.79
C VAL A 133 -8.81 10.80 -39.67
N VAL A 134 -9.51 10.90 -38.55
CA VAL A 134 -10.07 12.15 -38.04
C VAL A 134 -9.44 12.49 -36.71
N PHE A 135 -9.30 13.78 -36.40
CA PHE A 135 -8.52 14.22 -35.25
C PHE A 135 -9.39 14.61 -34.06
N THR A 136 -8.97 14.18 -32.87
CA THR A 136 -9.33 14.85 -31.61
C THR A 136 -8.24 15.87 -31.28
N SER A 137 -8.43 16.66 -30.22
CA SER A 137 -7.39 17.60 -29.77
C SER A 137 -6.10 16.93 -29.24
N ASN A 138 -6.04 15.59 -29.18
CA ASN A 138 -4.96 14.85 -28.50
C ASN A 138 -4.41 13.63 -29.27
N TYR A 139 -5.18 13.05 -30.18
CA TYR A 139 -4.82 11.86 -30.94
C TYR A 139 -5.73 11.74 -32.17
N ALA A 140 -5.28 10.97 -33.15
CA ALA A 140 -6.04 10.59 -34.34
C ALA A 140 -6.96 9.39 -34.04
N ILE A 141 -8.16 9.36 -34.62
CA ILE A 141 -9.04 8.20 -34.65
C ILE A 141 -9.01 7.65 -36.07
N VAL A 142 -8.62 6.38 -36.21
CA VAL A 142 -8.51 5.71 -37.51
C VAL A 142 -9.90 5.30 -37.99
N ILE A 143 -10.24 5.70 -39.22
CA ILE A 143 -11.50 5.37 -39.89
C ILE A 143 -11.31 4.36 -41.03
N SER A 144 -10.12 4.31 -41.61
CA SER A 144 -9.72 3.27 -42.55
C SER A 144 -8.24 3.00 -42.41
N PHE A 145 -7.83 1.74 -42.57
CA PHE A 145 -6.46 1.30 -42.43
C PHE A 145 -6.10 0.29 -43.50
N ASN A 146 -5.12 0.59 -44.35
CA ASN A 146 -4.66 -0.27 -45.44
C ASN A 146 -5.79 -0.79 -46.34
N GLY A 147 -6.79 0.07 -46.60
CA GLY A 147 -7.97 -0.26 -47.43
C GLY A 147 -9.12 -0.94 -46.70
N TYR A 148 -9.05 -1.11 -45.37
CA TYR A 148 -10.12 -1.65 -44.54
C TYR A 148 -10.75 -0.54 -43.70
N SER A 149 -12.02 -0.25 -43.95
CA SER A 149 -12.81 0.77 -43.25
C SER A 149 -13.64 0.19 -42.10
N LEU A 150 -14.17 1.07 -41.25
CA LEU A 150 -14.92 0.68 -40.04
C LEU A 150 -16.16 -0.19 -40.33
N ASP A 151 -16.89 0.14 -41.39
CA ASP A 151 -18.04 -0.62 -41.90
C ASP A 151 -17.67 -2.06 -42.25
N THR A 152 -16.50 -2.27 -42.86
CA THR A 152 -15.98 -3.60 -43.20
C THR A 152 -15.89 -4.48 -41.96
N LEU A 153 -15.40 -3.94 -40.83
CA LEU A 153 -15.27 -4.70 -39.59
C LEU A 153 -16.59 -4.98 -38.89
N VAL A 154 -17.56 -4.06 -38.98
CA VAL A 154 -18.91 -4.30 -38.46
C VAL A 154 -19.57 -5.46 -39.19
N ASP A 155 -19.36 -5.58 -40.51
CA ASP A 155 -19.86 -6.71 -41.31
C ASP A 155 -19.23 -8.06 -40.89
N PHE A 156 -18.03 -8.05 -40.31
CA PHE A 156 -17.39 -9.23 -39.66
C PHE A 156 -17.82 -9.44 -38.20
N GLY A 157 -18.91 -8.81 -37.77
CA GLY A 157 -19.46 -8.96 -36.42
C GLY A 157 -18.66 -8.26 -35.32
N ALA A 158 -17.74 -7.35 -35.67
CA ALA A 158 -16.96 -6.61 -34.68
C ALA A 158 -17.87 -5.72 -33.82
N THR A 159 -17.88 -5.95 -32.51
CA THR A 159 -18.62 -5.11 -31.55
C THR A 159 -17.66 -4.21 -30.77
N PRO A 160 -18.10 -3.01 -30.35
CA PRO A 160 -17.29 -2.15 -29.52
C PRO A 160 -17.33 -2.61 -28.05
N ASN A 161 -16.81 -3.81 -27.67
CA ASN A 161 -16.42 -4.12 -26.27
C ASN A 161 -15.75 -5.50 -26.00
N LYS A 162 -14.44 -5.49 -25.75
CA LYS A 162 -13.74 -5.68 -24.46
C LYS A 162 -12.30 -5.22 -24.71
N LYS A 163 -11.60 -4.68 -23.70
CA LYS A 163 -10.26 -4.07 -23.77
C LYS A 163 -9.44 -4.52 -25.00
N ASN A 164 -8.78 -3.59 -25.71
CA ASN A 164 -7.75 -3.90 -26.71
C ASN A 164 -6.65 -4.88 -26.18
N SER A 165 -6.61 -5.16 -24.87
CA SER A 165 -5.66 -6.00 -24.15
C SER A 165 -5.70 -7.52 -24.39
N LEU A 166 -6.27 -8.06 -25.47
CA LEU A 166 -6.33 -9.52 -25.62
C LEU A 166 -6.14 -10.06 -27.03
N TYR A 167 -5.21 -9.51 -27.82
CA TYR A 167 -4.72 -10.21 -29.01
C TYR A 167 -3.20 -10.07 -29.13
N SER A 168 -2.51 -11.15 -28.77
CA SER A 168 -1.15 -11.43 -29.22
C SER A 168 -1.22 -11.75 -30.71
N LEU A 169 -0.37 -11.11 -31.52
CA LEU A 169 -0.14 -11.47 -32.93
C LEU A 169 0.46 -12.88 -32.98
N SER A 170 -0.39 -13.91 -32.92
CA SER A 170 -0.09 -15.27 -33.37
C SER A 170 -0.72 -15.46 -34.75
N PRO A 171 -0.04 -16.13 -35.70
CA PRO A 171 -0.52 -16.31 -37.07
C PRO A 171 -1.55 -17.44 -37.17
N SER A 172 -2.64 -17.34 -36.41
CA SER A 172 -3.68 -18.37 -36.34
C SER A 172 -5.04 -17.68 -36.23
N PHE A 173 -5.90 -17.83 -37.25
CA PHE A 173 -7.30 -17.36 -37.39
C PHE A 173 -7.74 -16.13 -36.56
N SER A 174 -8.19 -15.06 -37.22
CA SER A 174 -8.98 -14.06 -36.51
C SER A 174 -10.35 -14.66 -36.13
N ASP A 175 -10.85 -14.40 -34.92
CA ASP A 175 -12.23 -14.75 -34.51
C ASP A 175 -13.32 -14.00 -35.31
N LEU A 176 -12.91 -13.10 -36.21
CA LEU A 176 -13.78 -12.33 -37.10
C LEU A 176 -14.26 -13.20 -38.26
N THR A 177 -15.57 -13.45 -38.30
CA THR A 177 -16.22 -14.19 -39.37
C THR A 177 -17.48 -13.48 -39.88
N ARG A 178 -17.87 -13.79 -41.11
CA ARG A 178 -19.16 -13.38 -41.69
C ARG A 178 -19.74 -14.53 -42.50
N PRO A 179 -21.06 -14.61 -42.72
CA PRO A 179 -21.61 -15.58 -43.66
C PRO A 179 -21.11 -15.29 -45.08
N ILE A 180 -20.84 -16.35 -45.85
CA ILE A 180 -20.56 -16.26 -47.28
C ILE A 180 -21.79 -15.71 -48.01
N LYS A 181 -21.58 -14.80 -48.96
CA LYS A 181 -22.68 -14.27 -49.78
C LYS A 181 -23.07 -15.29 -50.85
N GLU A 182 -24.34 -15.31 -51.25
CA GLU A 182 -24.85 -16.20 -52.30
C GLU A 182 -24.06 -16.04 -53.61
N GLU A 183 -23.70 -14.80 -53.96
CA GLU A 183 -22.88 -14.48 -55.14
C GLU A 183 -21.45 -15.05 -55.06
N GLU A 184 -20.84 -15.08 -53.87
CA GLU A 184 -19.51 -15.65 -53.65
C GLU A 184 -19.56 -17.18 -53.72
N LEU A 185 -20.62 -17.77 -53.17
CA LEU A 185 -20.83 -19.22 -53.20
C LEU A 185 -21.02 -19.72 -54.65
N GLN A 186 -21.82 -19.03 -55.46
CA GLN A 186 -22.00 -19.34 -56.89
C GLN A 186 -20.67 -19.32 -57.68
N LEU A 187 -19.75 -18.41 -57.33
CA LEU A 187 -18.42 -18.34 -57.94
C LEU A 187 -17.48 -19.46 -57.46
N LEU A 188 -17.75 -20.08 -56.31
CA LEU A 188 -16.97 -21.21 -55.81
C LEU A 188 -17.53 -22.58 -56.24
N GLU A 189 -18.79 -22.66 -56.66
CA GLU A 189 -19.42 -23.91 -57.13
C GLU A 189 -18.58 -24.71 -58.14
N PRO A 190 -17.91 -24.11 -59.15
CA PRO A 190 -17.09 -24.87 -60.08
C PRO A 190 -15.92 -25.59 -59.41
N TYR A 191 -15.35 -25.02 -58.36
CA TYR A 191 -14.22 -25.58 -57.62
C TYR A 191 -14.66 -26.62 -56.58
N LEU A 192 -15.87 -26.49 -56.04
CA LEU A 192 -16.49 -27.46 -55.14
C LEU A 192 -17.06 -28.68 -55.87
N ASN A 193 -17.59 -28.51 -57.09
CA ASN A 193 -18.28 -29.58 -57.81
C ASN A 193 -17.40 -30.35 -58.80
N ASN A 194 -16.25 -29.80 -59.20
CA ASN A 194 -15.38 -30.42 -60.20
C ASN A 194 -13.96 -30.66 -59.65
N PRO A 195 -13.55 -31.93 -59.41
CA PRO A 195 -12.23 -32.25 -58.89
C PRO A 195 -11.09 -31.82 -59.82
N THR A 196 -11.33 -31.69 -61.12
CA THR A 196 -10.29 -31.27 -62.07
C THR A 196 -9.93 -29.79 -61.96
N MET A 197 -10.79 -28.96 -61.35
CA MET A 197 -10.57 -27.51 -61.18
C MET A 197 -9.60 -27.18 -60.04
N VAL A 198 -9.46 -28.07 -59.06
CA VAL A 198 -8.58 -27.89 -57.89
C VAL A 198 -7.25 -28.64 -58.03
N GLY A 199 -7.02 -29.29 -59.17
CA GLY A 199 -5.74 -29.90 -59.51
C GLY A 199 -5.28 -30.96 -58.51
N ASN A 200 -4.16 -30.70 -57.84
CA ASN A 200 -3.48 -31.65 -56.94
C ASN A 200 -3.94 -31.57 -55.47
N TYR A 201 -4.94 -30.74 -55.17
CA TYR A 201 -5.52 -30.65 -53.84
C TYR A 201 -6.49 -31.83 -53.62
N GLU A 202 -6.57 -32.37 -52.41
CA GLU A 202 -7.59 -33.38 -52.06
C GLU A 202 -8.98 -32.75 -52.20
N HIS A 203 -9.72 -33.17 -53.22
CA HIS A 203 -10.99 -32.56 -53.56
C HIS A 203 -12.03 -32.73 -52.44
N SER A 204 -12.67 -31.63 -52.06
CA SER A 204 -13.75 -31.60 -51.09
C SER A 204 -14.98 -30.97 -51.74
N SER A 205 -16.10 -31.69 -51.70
CA SER A 205 -17.36 -31.28 -52.34
C SER A 205 -18.27 -30.45 -51.43
N THR A 206 -17.85 -30.21 -50.19
CA THR A 206 -18.63 -29.54 -49.15
C THR A 206 -17.77 -28.58 -48.33
N LEU A 207 -18.34 -27.43 -47.98
CA LEU A 207 -17.74 -26.51 -47.02
C LEU A 207 -17.97 -27.03 -45.59
N VAL A 208 -16.93 -26.97 -44.76
CA VAL A 208 -17.01 -27.30 -43.32
C VAL A 208 -17.78 -26.23 -42.56
N SER A 209 -17.66 -24.98 -43.00
CA SER A 209 -18.45 -23.85 -42.53
C SER A 209 -18.82 -22.94 -43.69
N SER A 210 -20.04 -22.40 -43.66
CA SER A 210 -20.48 -21.32 -44.54
C SER A 210 -19.99 -19.94 -44.09
N ASP A 211 -19.14 -19.87 -43.07
CA ASP A 211 -18.54 -18.65 -42.59
C ASP A 211 -17.20 -18.36 -43.28
N VAL A 212 -17.06 -17.13 -43.76
CA VAL A 212 -15.83 -16.55 -44.26
C VAL A 212 -14.99 -16.08 -43.08
N SER A 213 -13.75 -16.55 -42.98
CA SER A 213 -12.77 -16.16 -41.95
C SER A 213 -11.62 -15.34 -42.55
N ILE A 214 -10.96 -14.53 -41.72
CA ILE A 214 -9.77 -13.76 -42.14
C ILE A 214 -8.49 -14.45 -41.66
N ILE A 215 -7.54 -14.61 -42.57
CA ILE A 215 -6.18 -15.08 -42.33
C ILE A 215 -5.21 -13.97 -42.76
N ILE A 216 -4.17 -13.73 -41.96
CA ILE A 216 -3.14 -12.72 -42.24
C ILE A 216 -1.77 -13.38 -42.21
N GLY A 217 -0.98 -13.23 -43.26
CA GLY A 217 0.39 -13.75 -43.30
C GLY A 217 1.02 -13.79 -44.67
N SER A 218 2.31 -14.15 -44.70
CA SER A 218 3.03 -14.41 -45.94
C SER A 218 2.53 -15.72 -46.58
N CYS A 219 2.43 -15.73 -47.90
CA CYS A 219 2.07 -16.92 -48.65
C CYS A 219 3.34 -17.68 -49.08
N ILE A 220 3.40 -18.96 -48.74
CA ILE A 220 4.49 -19.86 -49.11
C ILE A 220 3.98 -20.81 -50.19
N ALA A 221 4.68 -20.88 -51.32
CA ALA A 221 4.43 -21.88 -52.35
C ALA A 221 5.31 -23.11 -52.09
N ILE A 222 4.69 -24.25 -51.84
CA ILE A 222 5.35 -25.53 -51.59
C ILE A 222 5.35 -26.34 -52.87
N ASN A 223 6.53 -26.63 -53.40
CA ASN A 223 6.67 -27.47 -54.60
C ASN A 223 6.69 -28.96 -54.21
N HIS A 224 5.76 -29.74 -54.76
CA HIS A 224 5.64 -31.19 -54.57
C HIS A 224 6.28 -32.00 -55.71
N SER A 225 6.78 -31.34 -56.77
CA SER A 225 7.40 -32.02 -57.91
C SER A 225 8.92 -32.06 -57.77
N ASN A 226 9.51 -33.24 -57.96
CA ASN A 226 10.96 -33.45 -58.08
C ASN A 226 11.51 -33.04 -59.46
N ASN A 227 10.63 -32.67 -60.41
CA ASN A 227 11.00 -32.37 -61.78
C ASN A 227 10.92 -30.84 -62.02
N SER A 228 12.05 -30.21 -62.34
CA SER A 228 12.16 -28.74 -62.48
C SER A 228 11.37 -28.16 -63.67
N ASN A 229 10.94 -29.01 -64.60
CA ASN A 229 10.22 -28.60 -65.81
C ASN A 229 8.69 -28.61 -65.66
N ASP A 230 8.14 -29.21 -64.59
CA ASP A 230 6.69 -29.26 -64.35
C ASP A 230 6.41 -29.21 -62.83
N PRO A 231 6.55 -28.02 -62.21
CA PRO A 231 6.39 -27.86 -60.77
C PRO A 231 4.92 -27.91 -60.35
N ILE A 232 4.63 -28.63 -59.28
CA ILE A 232 3.31 -28.73 -58.67
C ILE A 232 3.33 -27.93 -57.37
N TYR A 233 2.58 -26.83 -57.29
CA TYR A 233 2.55 -25.99 -56.10
C TYR A 233 1.28 -26.17 -55.28
N THR A 234 1.42 -26.27 -53.96
CA THR A 234 0.35 -25.93 -53.01
C THR A 234 0.71 -24.66 -52.27
N TYR A 235 -0.27 -23.84 -51.92
CA TYR A 235 -0.04 -22.59 -51.22
C TYR A 235 -0.41 -22.71 -49.76
N GLN A 236 0.37 -22.07 -48.89
CA GLN A 236 0.15 -22.07 -47.45
C GLN A 236 0.30 -20.66 -46.90
N ILE A 237 -0.63 -20.25 -46.04
CA ILE A 237 -0.56 -19.00 -45.28
C ILE A 237 -0.67 -19.34 -43.80
N GLY A 238 0.39 -19.07 -43.03
CA GLY A 238 0.53 -19.61 -41.68
C GLY A 238 0.61 -21.13 -41.71
N ASP A 239 -0.27 -21.82 -40.98
CA ASP A 239 -0.39 -23.30 -40.97
C ASP A 239 -1.53 -23.81 -41.87
N ILE A 240 -2.15 -22.94 -42.69
CA ILE A 240 -3.37 -23.24 -43.44
C ILE A 240 -3.03 -23.38 -44.92
N VAL A 241 -3.36 -24.53 -45.50
CA VAL A 241 -3.28 -24.77 -46.95
C VAL A 241 -4.42 -24.02 -47.63
N VAL A 242 -4.09 -23.14 -48.57
CA VAL A 242 -5.04 -22.28 -49.28
C VAL A 242 -5.05 -22.61 -50.78
N PHE A 243 -6.24 -22.59 -51.37
CA PHE A 243 -6.43 -22.70 -52.82
C PHE A 243 -6.89 -21.35 -53.36
N PHE A 244 -6.33 -20.93 -54.50
CA PHE A 244 -6.62 -19.66 -55.16
C PHE A 244 -7.51 -19.87 -56.41
N PRO A 245 -8.82 -19.59 -56.33
CA PRO A 245 -9.68 -19.54 -57.50
C PRO A 245 -9.23 -18.45 -58.49
N TYR A 246 -9.55 -18.61 -59.77
CA TYR A 246 -9.37 -17.58 -60.80
C TYR A 246 -7.95 -16.96 -60.92
N ASP A 247 -6.90 -17.76 -60.69
CA ASP A 247 -5.49 -17.33 -60.68
C ASP A 247 -5.18 -16.23 -59.65
N MET A 248 -5.88 -16.25 -58.50
CA MET A 248 -5.71 -15.25 -57.44
C MET A 248 -4.31 -15.24 -56.80
N GLU A 249 -3.51 -16.30 -56.97
CA GLU A 249 -2.12 -16.36 -56.51
C GLU A 249 -1.23 -15.26 -57.10
N ARG A 250 -1.66 -14.64 -58.22
CA ARG A 250 -0.96 -13.51 -58.85
C ARG A 250 -1.06 -12.21 -58.06
N TYR A 251 -1.96 -12.14 -57.09
CA TYR A 251 -2.18 -10.97 -56.24
C TYR A 251 -1.55 -11.14 -54.85
N VAL A 252 -0.73 -12.17 -54.69
CA VAL A 252 0.06 -12.41 -53.48
C VAL A 252 1.16 -11.36 -53.36
N GLU A 253 1.19 -10.73 -52.19
CA GLU A 253 2.21 -9.80 -51.72
C GLU A 253 3.05 -10.44 -50.59
N ASP A 254 4.05 -9.72 -50.06
CA ASP A 254 4.91 -10.22 -48.99
C ASP A 254 4.12 -10.59 -47.71
N ILE A 255 3.04 -9.86 -47.42
CA ILE A 255 2.06 -10.15 -46.37
C ILE A 255 0.68 -9.97 -46.99
N ASN A 256 -0.20 -10.95 -46.81
CA ASN A 256 -1.52 -10.97 -47.41
C ASN A 256 -2.59 -10.97 -46.33
N ILE A 257 -3.69 -10.26 -46.59
CA ILE A 257 -4.92 -10.37 -45.83
C ILE A 257 -5.90 -11.14 -46.70
N VAL A 258 -6.30 -12.32 -46.25
CA VAL A 258 -7.02 -13.29 -47.06
C VAL A 258 -8.31 -13.68 -46.37
N GLN A 259 -9.43 -13.53 -47.07
CA GLN A 259 -10.72 -14.05 -46.66
C GLN A 259 -10.89 -15.43 -47.27
N VAL A 260 -11.19 -16.42 -46.44
CA VAL A 260 -11.32 -17.81 -46.87
C VAL A 260 -12.59 -18.47 -46.34
N VAL A 261 -13.09 -19.45 -47.08
CA VAL A 261 -14.01 -20.47 -46.56
C VAL A 261 -13.32 -21.81 -46.49
N VAL A 262 -13.62 -22.59 -45.46
CA VAL A 262 -12.87 -23.80 -45.13
C VAL A 262 -13.59 -25.04 -45.66
N THR A 263 -12.85 -25.89 -46.37
CA THR A 263 -13.26 -27.26 -46.73
C THR A 263 -12.64 -28.27 -45.76
N GLU A 264 -12.90 -29.57 -45.92
CA GLU A 264 -12.31 -30.60 -45.04
C GLU A 264 -10.78 -30.67 -45.12
N HIS A 265 -10.18 -30.24 -46.24
CA HIS A 265 -8.75 -30.45 -46.52
C HIS A 265 -7.95 -29.14 -46.77
N TYR A 266 -8.60 -28.07 -47.23
CA TYR A 266 -7.95 -26.79 -47.54
C TYR A 266 -8.94 -25.63 -47.47
N ALA A 267 -8.44 -24.40 -47.48
CA ALA A 267 -9.28 -23.21 -47.48
C ALA A 267 -9.36 -22.58 -48.89
N LEU A 268 -10.58 -22.28 -49.35
CA LEU A 268 -10.83 -21.58 -50.61
C LEU A 268 -10.75 -20.08 -50.39
N VAL A 269 -9.91 -19.39 -51.18
CA VAL A 269 -9.78 -17.94 -51.11
C VAL A 269 -10.97 -17.25 -51.77
N VAL A 270 -11.67 -16.43 -50.99
CA VAL A 270 -12.81 -15.60 -51.41
C VAL A 270 -12.34 -14.18 -51.76
N LYS A 271 -11.37 -13.67 -51.01
CA LYS A 271 -10.76 -12.35 -51.26
C LYS A 271 -9.31 -12.39 -50.82
N ILE A 272 -8.42 -11.80 -51.61
CA ILE A 272 -7.03 -11.57 -51.24
C ILE A 272 -6.69 -10.10 -51.44
N ASN A 273 -6.22 -9.45 -50.38
CA ASN A 273 -5.91 -8.03 -50.37
C ASN A 273 -7.11 -7.23 -50.90
N GLN A 274 -6.92 -6.48 -51.98
CA GLN A 274 -7.97 -5.68 -52.63
C GLN A 274 -8.77 -6.41 -53.73
N TYR A 275 -8.54 -7.72 -53.95
CA TYR A 275 -9.13 -8.48 -55.06
C TYR A 275 -10.10 -9.56 -54.58
N ASP A 276 -11.36 -9.50 -55.05
CA ASP A 276 -12.42 -10.48 -54.78
C ASP A 276 -12.63 -11.46 -55.95
N LEU A 277 -13.45 -12.51 -55.73
CA LEU A 277 -13.72 -13.55 -56.73
C LEU A 277 -14.22 -12.98 -58.06
N LYS A 278 -15.13 -12.00 -57.99
CA LYS A 278 -15.73 -11.37 -59.17
C LYS A 278 -14.68 -10.61 -59.99
N THR A 279 -13.84 -9.82 -59.33
CA THR A 279 -12.76 -9.07 -60.00
C THR A 279 -11.70 -10.01 -60.56
N ALA A 280 -11.38 -11.09 -59.86
CA ALA A 280 -10.41 -12.09 -60.32
C ALA A 280 -10.91 -12.84 -61.57
N GLN A 281 -12.16 -13.30 -61.56
CA GLN A 281 -12.79 -13.98 -62.70
C GLN A 281 -12.77 -13.08 -63.95
N GLN A 282 -13.22 -11.83 -63.83
CA GLN A 282 -13.22 -10.88 -64.95
C GLN A 282 -11.82 -10.67 -65.53
N LYS A 283 -10.81 -10.53 -64.68
CA LYS A 283 -9.41 -10.37 -65.12
C LYS A 283 -8.85 -11.65 -65.75
N GLN A 284 -9.25 -12.82 -65.28
CA GLN A 284 -8.85 -14.09 -65.88
C GLN A 284 -9.46 -14.26 -67.28
N GLU A 285 -10.75 -13.98 -67.45
CA GLU A 285 -11.45 -14.04 -68.74
C GLU A 285 -10.84 -13.05 -69.75
N GLN A 286 -10.56 -11.82 -69.33
CA GLN A 286 -9.87 -10.82 -70.17
C GLN A 286 -8.50 -11.33 -70.64
N ARG A 287 -7.73 -11.99 -69.77
CA ARG A 287 -6.44 -12.58 -70.13
C ARG A 287 -6.60 -13.75 -71.09
N GLN A 288 -7.57 -14.64 -70.87
CA GLN A 288 -7.83 -15.76 -71.76
C GLN A 288 -8.23 -15.28 -73.16
N GLN A 289 -9.02 -14.20 -73.25
CA GLN A 289 -9.35 -13.56 -74.52
C GLN A 289 -8.11 -12.93 -75.20
N GLN A 290 -7.22 -12.29 -74.44
CA GLN A 290 -5.95 -11.76 -74.95
C GLN A 290 -4.99 -12.86 -75.43
N LEU A 291 -4.93 -13.99 -74.71
CA LEU A 291 -4.12 -15.16 -75.07
C LEU A 291 -4.64 -15.88 -76.32
N GLN A 292 -5.97 -15.89 -76.54
CA GLN A 292 -6.56 -16.43 -77.77
C GLN A 292 -6.32 -15.54 -78.99
N GLN A 293 -6.18 -14.23 -78.82
CA GLN A 293 -5.85 -13.29 -79.91
C GLN A 293 -4.36 -13.30 -80.28
N ASN A 294 -3.46 -13.53 -79.32
CA ASN A 294 -2.02 -13.64 -79.57
C ASN A 294 -1.55 -15.11 -79.59
N LYS A 295 -1.86 -15.83 -80.67
CA LYS A 295 -1.40 -17.22 -80.89
C LYS A 295 0.09 -17.28 -81.29
N LYS A 296 0.97 -16.78 -80.43
CA LYS A 296 2.42 -17.01 -80.36
C LYS A 296 2.93 -16.19 -79.19
N THR A 297 3.04 -16.79 -78.00
CA THR A 297 4.16 -16.64 -77.04
C THR A 297 3.93 -17.65 -75.91
N TYR A 298 5.03 -18.30 -75.50
CA TYR A 298 5.15 -19.26 -74.42
C TYR A 298 4.54 -18.79 -73.09
N PHE A 299 4.02 -19.73 -72.31
CA PHE A 299 3.73 -19.57 -70.88
C PHE A 299 5.03 -19.27 -70.12
N GLU A 300 5.12 -18.12 -69.44
CA GLU A 300 6.10 -17.89 -68.37
C GLU A 300 5.36 -17.71 -67.02
N PRO A 301 5.67 -18.50 -65.99
CA PRO A 301 5.23 -18.22 -64.63
C PRO A 301 5.98 -17.01 -64.07
N ALA A 302 5.25 -16.11 -63.39
CA ALA A 302 5.67 -14.77 -62.97
C ALA A 302 6.86 -14.69 -61.98
N TRP A 303 7.42 -15.83 -61.54
CA TRP A 303 8.47 -15.85 -60.52
C TRP A 303 9.91 -15.77 -61.08
N LYS A 304 10.12 -15.93 -62.40
CA LYS A 304 11.46 -15.95 -63.00
C LYS A 304 12.08 -14.58 -63.30
N SER A 305 11.38 -13.46 -63.10
CA SER A 305 11.93 -12.12 -63.41
C SER A 305 12.84 -11.50 -62.33
N LYS A 306 13.19 -12.24 -61.28
CA LYS A 306 14.21 -11.80 -60.30
C LYS A 306 15.23 -12.91 -60.03
N LYS A 307 16.11 -13.13 -61.01
CA LYS A 307 17.43 -13.70 -60.75
C LYS A 307 18.45 -12.91 -61.56
N GLU A 308 19.23 -12.09 -60.87
CA GLU A 308 20.42 -11.46 -61.42
C GLU A 308 21.35 -12.54 -62.01
N GLU A 309 21.94 -12.21 -63.15
CA GLU A 309 22.91 -13.01 -63.89
C GLU A 309 24.10 -13.39 -63.00
N ILE A 310 24.39 -14.69 -62.91
CA ILE A 310 25.68 -15.19 -62.44
C ILE A 310 26.37 -15.85 -63.64
N LEU A 311 27.48 -15.26 -64.06
CA LEU A 311 28.43 -15.81 -65.04
C LEU A 311 29.15 -17.06 -64.50
N PRO A 312 29.58 -17.99 -65.36
CA PRO A 312 29.81 -19.38 -65.00
C PRO A 312 31.21 -19.63 -64.40
N GLU A 313 31.26 -20.40 -63.30
CA GLU A 313 32.51 -20.99 -62.82
C GLU A 313 32.79 -22.34 -63.48
N GLN A 314 34.03 -22.45 -63.95
CA GLN A 314 34.62 -23.59 -64.62
C GLN A 314 34.98 -24.70 -63.62
N ASN A 315 34.71 -25.94 -64.04
CA ASN A 315 35.44 -27.18 -63.80
C ASN A 315 36.32 -27.30 -62.54
N LEU A 316 35.99 -28.30 -61.71
CA LEU A 316 36.96 -29.36 -61.39
C LEU A 316 36.22 -30.66 -61.04
N THR A 317 36.61 -31.68 -61.80
CA THR A 317 36.23 -33.09 -61.75
C THR A 317 36.92 -33.83 -60.62
N ASP A 318 36.49 -35.08 -60.43
CA ASP A 318 37.12 -36.19 -59.69
C ASP A 318 36.73 -36.25 -58.20
N THR A 319 36.28 -37.36 -57.60
CA THR A 319 36.21 -38.77 -58.01
C THR A 319 35.25 -39.51 -57.06
N ASN A 320 34.66 -40.61 -57.54
CA ASN A 320 33.89 -41.59 -56.76
C ASN A 320 34.77 -42.22 -55.67
N ASP A 321 34.27 -42.39 -54.43
CA ASP A 321 34.01 -43.72 -53.87
C ASP A 321 33.43 -43.75 -52.43
N CYS A 322 32.64 -44.81 -52.19
CA CYS A 322 32.40 -45.52 -50.92
C CYS A 322 31.36 -45.01 -49.88
N ILE A 323 30.11 -45.47 -50.10
CA ILE A 323 29.27 -46.30 -49.22
C ILE A 323 29.61 -46.38 -47.70
N ILE A 324 28.67 -45.83 -46.92
CA ILE A 324 28.12 -46.23 -45.59
C ILE A 324 29.08 -46.45 -44.41
N ARG A 325 28.98 -45.55 -43.41
CA ARG A 325 28.73 -45.93 -41.99
C ARG A 325 27.83 -44.90 -41.31
N ILE A 326 26.66 -45.37 -40.88
CA ILE A 326 25.82 -44.69 -39.89
C ILE A 326 26.52 -44.84 -38.56
N ASP A 327 27.04 -43.75 -38.01
CA ASP A 327 27.35 -43.64 -36.59
C ASP A 327 26.59 -42.44 -36.03
N LYS A 328 25.70 -42.73 -35.08
CA LYS A 328 25.03 -41.74 -34.23
C LYS A 328 26.11 -41.00 -33.43
N LYS A 329 26.38 -39.78 -33.83
CA LYS A 329 26.96 -38.76 -32.95
C LYS A 329 26.25 -37.45 -33.22
N ASP A 330 25.68 -36.91 -32.16
CA ASP A 330 24.97 -35.64 -32.12
C ASP A 330 25.81 -34.56 -32.79
N ILE A 331 25.43 -34.19 -34.02
CA ILE A 331 25.86 -32.95 -34.64
C ILE A 331 24.86 -31.92 -34.11
N GLU A 332 25.27 -31.15 -33.11
CA GLU A 332 24.69 -29.84 -32.86
C GLU A 332 24.78 -29.05 -34.17
N LEU A 333 23.66 -29.00 -34.90
CA LEU A 333 23.44 -28.06 -35.98
C LEU A 333 23.53 -26.66 -35.37
N LYS A 334 24.73 -26.06 -35.41
CA LYS A 334 24.86 -24.61 -35.21
C LYS A 334 24.00 -23.94 -36.28
N PRO A 335 23.07 -23.05 -35.90
CA PRO A 335 22.21 -22.38 -36.86
C PRO A 335 23.10 -21.64 -37.86
N LYS A 336 22.76 -21.76 -39.15
CA LYS A 336 23.47 -21.09 -40.25
C LYS A 336 23.30 -19.58 -40.05
N VAL A 337 24.32 -18.95 -39.47
CA VAL A 337 24.33 -17.52 -39.15
C VAL A 337 24.17 -16.71 -40.44
N SER A 338 23.08 -15.96 -40.57
CA SER A 338 22.66 -15.24 -41.78
C SER A 338 23.45 -13.95 -42.05
N TYR A 339 24.48 -13.64 -41.26
CA TYR A 339 25.22 -12.37 -41.32
C TYR A 339 26.73 -12.58 -41.36
N GLU A 340 27.43 -11.71 -42.08
CA GLU A 340 28.89 -11.76 -42.23
C GLU A 340 29.58 -11.11 -41.01
N ILE A 341 30.28 -11.92 -40.23
CA ILE A 341 31.16 -11.42 -39.16
C ILE A 341 32.50 -11.04 -39.79
N VAL A 342 32.76 -9.74 -39.89
CA VAL A 342 33.99 -9.18 -40.45
C VAL A 342 35.17 -9.36 -39.50
N GLU A 343 34.92 -9.17 -38.19
CA GLU A 343 35.97 -9.20 -37.18
C GLU A 343 35.37 -9.54 -35.81
N GLN A 344 36.09 -10.31 -35.00
CA GLN A 344 35.77 -10.51 -33.59
C GLN A 344 36.88 -9.98 -32.70
N ARG A 345 36.51 -9.21 -31.68
CA ARG A 345 37.43 -8.65 -30.69
C ARG A 345 36.84 -8.70 -29.29
N GLN A 346 37.68 -8.54 -28.28
CA GLN A 346 37.22 -8.33 -26.92
C GLN A 346 36.71 -6.89 -26.75
N GLU A 347 35.70 -6.74 -25.88
CA GLU A 347 35.20 -5.44 -25.43
C GLU A 347 36.34 -4.60 -24.83
N THR A 348 36.43 -3.34 -25.26
CA THR A 348 37.42 -2.40 -24.73
C THR A 348 37.08 -1.95 -23.30
N PRO A 349 38.06 -1.46 -22.52
CA PRO A 349 37.78 -0.91 -21.18
C PRO A 349 36.74 0.22 -21.19
N ILE A 350 36.70 1.01 -22.27
CA ILE A 350 35.75 2.10 -22.49
C ILE A 350 34.33 1.54 -22.68
N GLU A 351 34.13 0.59 -23.59
CA GLU A 351 32.84 -0.07 -23.80
C GLU A 351 32.34 -0.79 -22.54
N SER A 352 33.25 -1.45 -21.81
CA SER A 352 32.93 -2.13 -20.56
C SER A 352 32.44 -1.20 -19.46
N SER A 353 32.83 0.08 -19.50
CA SER A 353 32.33 1.10 -18.57
C SER A 353 30.88 1.50 -18.83
N ASN A 354 30.32 1.14 -19.99
CA ASN A 354 28.92 1.37 -20.34
C ASN A 354 27.93 0.40 -19.66
N ARG A 355 28.42 -0.64 -18.97
CA ARG A 355 27.56 -1.64 -18.29
C ARG A 355 27.69 -1.61 -16.78
N SER A 356 26.56 -1.84 -16.11
CA SER A 356 26.54 -2.09 -14.67
C SER A 356 27.15 -3.45 -14.37
N LYS A 357 28.23 -3.48 -13.59
CA LYS A 357 28.83 -4.73 -13.11
C LYS A 357 27.93 -5.34 -12.02
N LYS A 358 27.93 -6.68 -11.85
CA LYS A 358 27.00 -7.50 -11.02
C LYS A 358 26.85 -7.13 -9.52
N ASN A 359 27.38 -6.01 -9.02
CA ASN A 359 27.14 -5.56 -7.65
C ASN A 359 26.01 -4.51 -7.57
N ASN A 360 24.78 -4.99 -7.46
CA ASN A 360 23.58 -4.16 -7.33
C ASN A 360 23.27 -3.77 -5.86
N GLY A 361 24.14 -4.05 -4.88
CA GLY A 361 23.91 -3.69 -3.47
C GLY A 361 22.89 -4.56 -2.71
N ILE A 362 22.27 -5.54 -3.36
CA ILE A 362 21.24 -6.42 -2.76
C ILE A 362 21.75 -7.11 -1.50
N PHE A 363 22.95 -7.71 -1.54
CA PHE A 363 23.49 -8.41 -0.37
C PHE A 363 23.69 -7.47 0.83
N ALA A 364 24.22 -6.26 0.60
CA ALA A 364 24.36 -5.28 1.67
C ALA A 364 22.99 -4.90 2.26
N ALA A 365 21.97 -4.71 1.42
CA ALA A 365 20.61 -4.42 1.85
C ALA A 365 19.97 -5.58 2.65
N VAL A 366 20.16 -6.83 2.21
CA VAL A 366 19.65 -8.03 2.90
C VAL A 366 20.26 -8.17 4.30
N PHE A 367 21.57 -8.03 4.43
CA PHE A 367 22.23 -8.10 5.74
C PHE A 367 21.90 -6.89 6.63
N LEU A 368 21.63 -5.71 6.06
CA LEU A 368 21.12 -4.56 6.80
C LEU A 368 19.72 -4.83 7.36
N ALA A 369 18.83 -5.41 6.54
CA ALA A 369 17.49 -5.82 6.98
C ALA A 369 17.55 -6.94 8.05
N LEU A 370 18.44 -7.92 7.86
CA LEU A 370 18.67 -8.98 8.85
C LEU A 370 19.13 -8.42 10.20
N THR A 371 19.99 -7.39 10.18
CA THR A 371 20.43 -6.69 11.40
C THR A 371 19.25 -6.11 12.17
N VAL A 372 18.30 -5.47 11.47
CA VAL A 372 17.08 -4.93 12.08
C VAL A 372 16.15 -6.05 12.58
N ILE A 373 16.01 -7.15 11.83
CA ILE A 373 15.19 -8.30 12.26
C ILE A 373 15.73 -8.90 13.56
N ILE A 374 17.05 -9.11 13.66
CA ILE A 374 17.69 -9.61 14.88
C ILE A 374 17.52 -8.60 16.02
N TYR A 375 17.62 -7.31 15.73
CA TYR A 375 17.38 -6.26 16.71
C TYR A 375 15.94 -6.25 17.25
N ILE A 376 14.93 -6.46 16.40
CA ILE A 376 13.54 -6.57 16.84
C ILE A 376 13.39 -7.72 17.83
N LYS A 377 13.97 -8.88 17.52
CA LYS A 377 13.99 -10.00 18.46
C LYS A 377 14.67 -9.60 19.77
N TYR A 378 15.81 -8.91 19.69
CA TYR A 378 16.56 -8.47 20.86
C TYR A 378 15.76 -7.52 21.77
N TRP A 379 15.03 -6.58 21.18
CA TRP A 379 14.18 -5.64 21.90
C TRP A 379 13.17 -6.33 22.82
N TYR A 380 12.58 -7.44 22.36
CA TYR A 380 11.58 -8.18 23.14
C TYR A 380 12.17 -9.22 24.07
N THR A 381 13.29 -9.87 23.71
CA THR A 381 13.82 -11.01 24.49
C THR A 381 14.93 -10.63 25.46
N PHE A 382 15.64 -9.52 25.25
CA PHE A 382 16.83 -9.14 26.04
C PHE A 382 17.90 -10.25 26.12
N ASP A 383 17.94 -11.15 25.13
CA ASP A 383 18.90 -12.26 25.08
C ASP A 383 20.32 -11.72 24.86
N SER A 384 21.23 -12.05 25.78
CA SER A 384 22.60 -11.58 25.81
C SER A 384 23.43 -11.95 24.57
N TRP A 385 23.03 -12.96 23.79
CA TRP A 385 23.74 -13.38 22.58
C TRP A 385 23.37 -12.58 21.33
N LEU A 386 22.16 -12.00 21.30
CA LEU A 386 21.66 -11.31 20.10
C LEU A 386 22.48 -10.07 19.69
N PRO A 387 23.03 -9.24 20.60
CA PRO A 387 23.92 -8.14 20.23
C PRO A 387 25.13 -8.57 19.39
N LEU A 388 25.69 -9.75 19.63
CA LEU A 388 26.80 -10.30 18.83
C LEU A 388 26.35 -10.62 17.40
N PHE A 389 25.16 -11.19 17.23
CA PHE A 389 24.59 -11.48 15.91
C PHE A 389 24.22 -10.21 15.14
N ILE A 390 23.74 -9.17 15.83
CA ILE A 390 23.50 -7.83 15.25
C ILE A 390 24.82 -7.28 14.70
N ALA A 391 25.89 -7.28 15.50
CA ALA A 391 27.21 -6.80 15.09
C ALA A 391 27.77 -7.59 13.90
N LEU A 392 27.68 -8.93 13.94
CA LEU A 392 28.15 -9.79 12.84
C LEU A 392 27.39 -9.49 11.53
N SER A 393 26.07 -9.40 11.59
CA SER A 393 25.23 -9.08 10.44
C SER A 393 25.57 -7.71 9.85
N LEU A 394 25.82 -6.71 10.70
CA LEU A 394 26.20 -5.37 10.29
C LEU A 394 27.59 -5.34 9.62
N ILE A 395 28.57 -6.09 10.14
CA ILE A 395 29.90 -6.26 9.52
C ILE A 395 29.77 -6.88 8.12
N VAL A 396 28.95 -7.92 7.97
CA VAL A 396 28.72 -8.55 6.66
C VAL A 396 28.05 -7.58 5.69
N SER A 397 27.09 -6.77 6.17
CA SER A 397 26.49 -5.69 5.36
C SER A 397 27.54 -4.69 4.87
N ILE A 398 28.44 -4.23 5.75
CA ILE A 398 29.54 -3.31 5.41
C ILE A 398 30.49 -3.95 4.40
N PHE A 399 30.83 -5.24 4.56
CA PHE A 399 31.68 -5.96 3.61
C PHE A 399 31.09 -5.95 2.20
N PHE A 400 29.80 -6.29 2.05
CA PHE A 400 29.14 -6.26 0.75
C PHE A 400 28.95 -4.83 0.21
N TYR A 401 28.83 -3.84 1.08
CA TYR A 401 28.82 -2.42 0.70
C TYR A 401 30.17 -2.00 0.10
N LEU A 402 31.29 -2.38 0.71
CA LEU A 402 32.63 -1.99 0.24
C LEU A 402 33.14 -2.83 -0.93
N ARG A 403 32.61 -4.05 -1.12
CA ARG A 403 33.02 -4.97 -2.19
C ARG A 403 32.85 -4.34 -3.58
N LYS A 404 33.92 -4.30 -4.37
CA LYS A 404 33.85 -3.94 -5.80
C LYS A 404 33.41 -5.15 -6.63
N ALA A 405 32.66 -4.89 -7.70
CA ALA A 405 32.26 -5.95 -8.62
C ALA A 405 33.48 -6.47 -9.40
N GLN A 406 33.52 -7.78 -9.68
CA GLN A 406 34.60 -8.35 -10.48
C GLN A 406 34.51 -7.88 -11.95
N PRO A 407 35.66 -7.56 -12.59
CA PRO A 407 35.71 -7.30 -14.01
C PRO A 407 35.51 -8.60 -14.79
N TYR A 408 34.80 -8.50 -15.91
CA TYR A 408 34.72 -9.53 -16.95
C TYR A 408 34.65 -8.79 -18.29
N THR A 409 35.04 -9.43 -19.39
CA THR A 409 34.92 -8.91 -20.76
C THR A 409 33.83 -9.68 -21.52
N LEU A 410 33.35 -9.12 -22.62
CA LEU A 410 32.44 -9.79 -23.55
C LEU A 410 33.01 -9.74 -24.96
N ASP A 411 32.61 -10.69 -25.79
CA ASP A 411 32.99 -10.73 -27.20
C ASP A 411 32.16 -9.72 -28.01
N VAL A 412 32.84 -8.91 -28.81
CA VAL A 412 32.27 -7.94 -29.73
C VAL A 412 32.52 -8.43 -31.16
N SER A 413 31.45 -8.54 -31.94
CA SER A 413 31.51 -8.86 -33.36
C SER A 413 31.28 -7.59 -34.17
N ARG A 414 32.19 -7.30 -35.10
CA ARG A 414 31.98 -6.34 -36.18
C ARG A 414 31.27 -7.06 -37.31
N ILE A 415 30.11 -6.56 -37.69
CA ILE A 415 29.21 -7.19 -38.65
C ILE A 415 28.93 -6.16 -39.74
N LYS A 416 29.00 -6.57 -41.00
CA LYS A 416 28.61 -5.73 -42.13
C LYS A 416 27.26 -6.21 -42.64
N THR A 417 26.26 -5.33 -42.64
CA THR A 417 24.88 -5.79 -42.72
C THR A 417 23.86 -4.67 -42.98
N LYS A 418 22.64 -5.07 -43.31
CA LYS A 418 21.51 -4.21 -43.68
C LYS A 418 20.47 -4.18 -42.57
N ILE A 419 19.90 -2.99 -42.32
CA ILE A 419 18.77 -2.87 -41.38
C ILE A 419 17.50 -3.26 -42.11
N ARG A 420 16.87 -4.36 -41.68
CA ARG A 420 15.58 -4.80 -42.22
C ARG A 420 14.43 -4.04 -41.58
N TYR A 421 14.51 -3.83 -40.27
CA TYR A 421 13.44 -3.25 -39.47
C TYR A 421 14.00 -2.59 -38.21
N LYS A 422 13.37 -1.50 -37.78
CA LYS A 422 13.65 -0.79 -36.53
C LYS A 422 12.37 -0.76 -35.69
N ASP A 423 12.46 -1.27 -34.47
CA ASP A 423 11.43 -1.17 -33.42
C ASP A 423 11.81 -0.03 -32.48
N ASP A 424 11.22 1.15 -32.68
CA ASP A 424 11.45 2.33 -31.83
C ASP A 424 10.87 2.16 -30.42
N ILE A 425 9.87 1.29 -30.21
CA ILE A 425 9.30 1.06 -28.87
C ILE A 425 10.26 0.25 -28.01
N LYS A 426 10.74 -0.86 -28.57
CA LYS A 426 11.63 -1.77 -27.85
C LYS A 426 13.08 -1.33 -27.93
N ASN A 427 13.37 -0.27 -28.70
CA ASN A 427 14.69 0.23 -29.03
C ASN A 427 15.55 -0.91 -29.61
N ARG A 428 15.03 -1.58 -30.64
CA ARG A 428 15.68 -2.73 -31.29
C ARG A 428 15.77 -2.52 -32.79
N ILE A 429 16.84 -3.02 -33.40
CA ILE A 429 16.95 -3.19 -34.85
C ILE A 429 17.03 -4.68 -35.17
N ILE A 430 16.37 -5.09 -36.24
CA ILE A 430 16.52 -6.43 -36.82
C ILE A 430 17.43 -6.28 -38.03
N VAL A 431 18.49 -7.07 -38.01
CA VAL A 431 19.62 -6.97 -38.91
C VAL A 431 19.82 -8.33 -39.59
N SER A 432 20.01 -8.33 -40.91
CA SER A 432 19.93 -9.55 -41.74
C SER A 432 18.59 -10.31 -41.60
N ASP A 433 18.60 -11.66 -41.53
CA ASP A 433 17.38 -12.48 -41.49
C ASP A 433 16.69 -12.54 -40.12
N ASP A 434 17.44 -12.42 -39.03
CA ASP A 434 16.94 -12.72 -37.67
C ASP A 434 17.71 -12.05 -36.50
N LEU A 435 18.85 -11.39 -36.74
CA LEU A 435 19.65 -10.85 -35.64
C LEU A 435 19.02 -9.59 -35.05
N THR A 436 18.44 -9.72 -33.86
CA THR A 436 17.85 -8.60 -33.12
C THR A 436 18.90 -7.96 -32.22
N LEU A 437 19.11 -6.65 -32.35
CA LEU A 437 20.03 -5.88 -31.52
C LEU A 437 19.31 -4.71 -30.84
N THR A 438 19.49 -4.57 -29.53
CA THR A 438 19.02 -3.44 -28.73
C THR A 438 19.99 -2.26 -28.83
N TYR A 439 19.45 -1.05 -28.92
CA TYR A 439 20.20 0.21 -28.96
C TYR A 439 19.69 1.18 -27.88
N PRO A 440 20.46 2.23 -27.50
CA PRO A 440 20.00 3.23 -26.54
C PRO A 440 18.85 4.07 -27.11
N ALA A 441 17.78 4.31 -26.34
CA ALA A 441 16.59 4.99 -26.86
C ALA A 441 16.85 6.37 -27.51
N TYR A 442 17.86 7.11 -27.05
CA TYR A 442 18.24 8.40 -27.64
C TYR A 442 18.93 8.27 -29.01
N TRP A 443 19.18 7.06 -29.51
CA TRP A 443 19.66 6.81 -30.87
C TRP A 443 18.52 6.65 -31.88
N ALA A 444 17.27 6.43 -31.44
CA ALA A 444 16.13 6.18 -32.34
C ALA A 444 15.98 7.24 -33.45
N PRO A 445 16.13 8.57 -33.18
CA PRO A 445 16.00 9.60 -34.22
C PRO A 445 17.13 9.60 -35.26
N PHE A 446 18.25 8.94 -34.96
CA PHE A 446 19.47 8.95 -35.78
C PHE A 446 19.72 7.61 -36.48
N LEU A 447 18.84 6.62 -36.27
CA LEU A 447 18.87 5.31 -36.92
C LEU A 447 17.79 5.23 -37.99
N PRO A 448 18.10 4.78 -39.22
CA PRO A 448 17.10 4.62 -40.28
C PRO A 448 16.17 3.44 -39.98
N CYS A 449 14.91 3.52 -40.42
CA CYS A 449 13.93 2.44 -40.25
C CYS A 449 14.26 1.18 -41.07
N LYS A 450 14.81 1.39 -42.26
CA LYS A 450 15.28 0.34 -43.17
C LYS A 450 16.47 0.87 -43.97
N LEU A 451 17.45 0.02 -44.23
CA LEU A 451 18.60 0.37 -45.05
C LEU A 451 18.91 -0.76 -46.03
N ASN A 452 18.90 -0.46 -47.32
CA ASN A 452 19.16 -1.43 -48.38
C ASN A 452 20.66 -1.59 -48.72
N GLU A 453 21.50 -0.74 -48.13
CA GLU A 453 22.97 -0.74 -48.25
C GLU A 453 23.62 -1.33 -46.99
N ASP A 454 24.81 -1.92 -47.15
CA ASP A 454 25.54 -2.52 -46.04
C ASP A 454 26.21 -1.45 -45.17
N VAL A 455 25.98 -1.52 -43.86
CA VAL A 455 26.65 -0.69 -42.84
C VAL A 455 27.45 -1.55 -41.88
N ASP A 456 28.63 -1.05 -41.52
CA ASP A 456 29.46 -1.64 -40.48
C ASP A 456 28.88 -1.31 -39.09
N ILE A 457 28.56 -2.36 -38.34
CA ILE A 457 28.11 -2.25 -36.95
C ILE A 457 29.05 -3.03 -36.03
N ASP A 458 29.24 -2.54 -34.80
CA ASP A 458 29.88 -3.30 -33.74
C ASP A 458 28.79 -3.72 -32.74
N ALA A 459 28.67 -5.02 -32.45
CA ALA A 459 27.63 -5.55 -31.58
C ALA A 459 28.12 -6.67 -30.66
N ILE A 460 27.54 -6.75 -29.46
CA ILE A 460 27.68 -7.90 -28.56
C ILE A 460 26.50 -8.83 -28.85
N VAL A 461 26.70 -9.78 -29.77
CA VAL A 461 25.66 -10.71 -30.26
C VAL A 461 24.99 -11.47 -29.12
N ASN A 462 25.77 -12.07 -28.21
CA ASN A 462 25.25 -12.85 -27.07
C ASN A 462 24.41 -12.05 -26.07
N LYS A 463 24.46 -10.71 -26.13
CA LYS A 463 23.66 -9.82 -25.29
C LYS A 463 22.70 -8.95 -26.11
N GLU A 464 22.61 -9.19 -27.41
CA GLU A 464 21.79 -8.42 -28.34
C GLU A 464 22.02 -6.92 -28.18
N LYS A 465 23.27 -6.45 -28.10
CA LYS A 465 23.57 -5.03 -27.86
C LYS A 465 24.36 -4.40 -29.00
N LEU A 466 23.83 -3.31 -29.55
CA LEU A 466 24.50 -2.46 -30.51
C LEU A 466 25.47 -1.50 -29.79
N LEU A 467 26.73 -1.46 -30.22
CA LEU A 467 27.77 -0.59 -29.67
C LEU A 467 28.15 0.54 -30.63
N ARG A 468 28.06 0.31 -31.94
CA ARG A 468 28.38 1.28 -32.99
C ARG A 468 27.50 1.06 -34.20
N TYR A 469 27.03 2.15 -34.80
CA TYR A 469 26.36 2.16 -36.09
C TYR A 469 27.09 3.11 -37.04
N GLY A 470 27.78 2.52 -38.03
CA GLY A 470 28.60 3.23 -39.00
C GLY A 470 29.61 4.18 -38.36
N ASN A 471 29.75 5.37 -38.94
CA ASN A 471 30.63 6.43 -38.42
C ASN A 471 29.89 7.46 -37.55
N LEU A 472 28.55 7.41 -37.53
CA LEU A 472 27.69 8.40 -36.90
C LEU A 472 27.54 8.15 -35.40
N LEU A 473 27.12 6.94 -35.02
CA LEU A 473 26.76 6.58 -33.64
C LEU A 473 27.77 5.59 -33.05
N SER A 474 28.25 5.87 -31.85
CA SER A 474 29.26 5.03 -31.18
C SER A 474 29.24 5.26 -29.67
N ILE A 475 28.98 4.19 -28.92
CA ILE A 475 29.03 4.19 -27.45
C ILE A 475 30.41 4.58 -26.93
N SER A 476 31.48 4.07 -27.56
CA SER A 476 32.85 4.36 -27.14
C SER A 476 33.12 5.86 -27.23
N ARG A 477 32.68 6.50 -28.32
CA ARG A 477 32.86 7.94 -28.54
C ARG A 477 32.04 8.77 -27.55
N GLU A 478 30.80 8.35 -27.23
CA GLU A 478 30.02 9.01 -26.18
C GLU A 478 30.73 9.01 -24.83
N ILE A 479 31.40 7.91 -24.49
CA ILE A 479 32.09 7.75 -23.21
C ILE A 479 33.38 8.56 -23.19
N GLU A 480 34.10 8.65 -24.31
CA GLU A 480 35.27 9.51 -24.45
C GLU A 480 34.92 11.00 -24.31
N GLU A 481 33.83 11.44 -24.95
CA GLU A 481 33.42 12.85 -24.95
C GLU A 481 32.67 13.27 -23.68
N PHE A 482 31.80 12.42 -23.14
CA PHE A 482 30.87 12.78 -22.05
C PHE A 482 31.01 11.93 -20.78
N GLY A 483 31.90 10.94 -20.79
CA GLY A 483 32.10 10.01 -19.68
C GLY A 483 31.07 8.87 -19.61
N PRO A 484 31.33 7.86 -18.76
CA PRO A 484 30.48 6.69 -18.63
C PRO A 484 29.14 6.99 -17.91
N PRO A 485 28.07 6.24 -18.21
CA PRO A 485 26.80 6.38 -17.50
C PRO A 485 26.94 6.06 -16.01
N LYS A 486 26.27 6.84 -15.17
CA LYS A 486 26.32 6.65 -13.71
C LYS A 486 25.17 5.76 -13.25
N PHE A 487 25.46 4.49 -12.97
CA PHE A 487 24.43 3.53 -12.54
C PHE A 487 23.84 3.85 -11.17
N ILE A 488 22.50 3.90 -11.09
CA ILE A 488 21.76 4.29 -9.88
C ILE A 488 21.33 3.09 -9.02
N MET A 489 21.15 1.90 -9.61
CA MET A 489 20.42 0.79 -8.97
C MET A 489 20.97 0.40 -7.60
N ARG A 490 22.29 0.30 -7.46
CA ARG A 490 22.93 -0.01 -6.17
C ARG A 490 22.54 0.97 -5.07
N ASN A 491 22.64 2.26 -5.36
CA ASN A 491 22.36 3.30 -4.36
C ASN A 491 20.85 3.46 -4.15
N LEU A 492 20.03 3.21 -5.18
CA LEU A 492 18.59 3.21 -5.06
C LEU A 492 18.09 2.10 -4.12
N ILE A 493 18.60 0.86 -4.29
CA ILE A 493 18.26 -0.26 -3.41
C ILE A 493 18.64 0.06 -1.97
N LEU A 494 19.88 0.54 -1.74
CA LEU A 494 20.34 0.90 -0.40
C LEU A 494 19.55 2.06 0.21
N PHE A 495 19.19 3.07 -0.59
CA PHE A 495 18.34 4.18 -0.16
C PHE A 495 16.98 3.70 0.31
N VAL A 496 16.26 2.95 -0.52
CA VAL A 496 14.91 2.48 -0.22
C VAL A 496 14.92 1.56 1.00
N THR A 497 15.83 0.59 1.04
CA THR A 497 15.93 -0.32 2.19
C THR A 497 16.27 0.45 3.47
N ALA A 498 17.30 1.30 3.47
CA ALA A 498 17.69 2.02 4.67
C ALA A 498 16.64 3.03 5.15
N PHE A 499 15.91 3.67 4.22
CA PHE A 499 14.80 4.57 4.55
C PHE A 499 13.65 3.85 5.25
N LEU A 500 13.21 2.70 4.71
CA LEU A 500 12.14 1.90 5.32
C LEU A 500 12.55 1.39 6.71
N LEU A 501 13.78 0.91 6.85
CA LEU A 501 14.31 0.46 8.14
C LEU A 501 14.43 1.60 9.15
N SER A 502 14.85 2.78 8.72
CA SER A 502 14.93 3.97 9.57
C SER A 502 13.56 4.35 10.16
N ILE A 503 12.50 4.38 9.33
CA ILE A 503 11.13 4.65 9.80
C ILE A 503 10.67 3.60 10.82
N MET A 504 10.98 2.34 10.55
CA MET A 504 10.61 1.23 11.43
C MET A 504 11.25 1.37 12.81
N ILE A 505 12.57 1.58 12.85
CA ILE A 505 13.31 1.75 14.11
C ILE A 505 12.88 3.03 14.84
N PHE A 506 12.61 4.12 14.11
CA PHE A 506 12.18 5.39 14.70
C PHE A 506 10.95 5.23 15.60
N LYS A 507 9.93 4.53 15.09
CA LYS A 507 8.68 4.27 15.83
C LYS A 507 8.88 3.26 16.95
N MET A 508 9.61 2.19 16.66
CA MET A 508 9.77 1.07 17.59
C MET A 508 10.55 1.47 18.85
N VAL A 509 11.63 2.24 18.69
CA VAL A 509 12.52 2.62 19.78
C VAL A 509 12.04 3.89 20.48
N ASP A 510 11.01 4.57 19.95
CA ASP A 510 10.64 5.92 20.33
C ASP A 510 11.87 6.83 20.50
N ILE A 511 12.57 7.02 19.38
CA ILE A 511 13.88 7.70 19.37
C ILE A 511 13.78 9.09 20.01
N THR A 512 12.64 9.77 19.94
CA THR A 512 12.44 11.10 20.52
C THR A 512 12.68 11.09 22.03
N ASP A 513 12.08 10.13 22.72
CA ASP A 513 12.10 10.04 24.18
C ASP A 513 13.36 9.32 24.67
N ASN A 514 13.82 8.33 23.91
CA ASN A 514 14.92 7.46 24.32
C ASN A 514 16.32 7.94 23.89
N LEU A 515 16.43 9.04 23.13
CA LEU A 515 17.73 9.59 22.72
C LEU A 515 18.60 10.01 23.90
N GLN A 516 17.99 10.58 24.96
CA GLN A 516 18.72 10.97 26.16
C GLN A 516 19.29 9.74 26.89
N LEU A 517 18.50 8.68 26.99
CA LEU A 517 18.93 7.40 27.58
C LEU A 517 20.04 6.73 26.77
N ALA A 518 20.01 6.83 25.44
CA ALA A 518 21.07 6.29 24.58
C ALA A 518 22.42 7.01 24.74
N ASN A 519 22.45 8.25 25.23
CA ASN A 519 23.72 8.95 25.49
C ASN A 519 24.38 8.51 26.81
N TYR A 520 23.67 7.80 27.67
CA TYR A 520 24.15 7.47 29.00
C TYR A 520 25.49 6.70 29.06
N PRO A 521 25.77 5.70 28.19
CA PRO A 521 27.06 5.02 28.20
C PRO A 521 28.26 5.96 28.01
N PHE A 522 28.02 7.19 27.55
CA PHE A 522 29.01 8.24 27.37
C PHE A 522 28.92 9.37 28.42
N ASP A 523 27.79 9.54 29.11
CA ASP A 523 27.54 10.62 30.06
C ASP A 523 26.73 10.11 31.26
N SER A 524 27.33 10.10 32.46
CA SER A 524 26.79 9.50 33.68
C SER A 524 25.75 10.37 34.40
N ASN A 525 25.03 11.22 33.68
CA ASN A 525 24.10 12.20 34.24
C ASN A 525 22.74 11.63 34.67
N VAL A 526 22.46 10.34 34.41
CA VAL A 526 21.21 9.66 34.78
C VAL A 526 21.41 8.81 36.03
N SER A 527 20.55 9.00 37.04
CA SER A 527 20.63 8.26 38.31
C SER A 527 19.48 7.26 38.46
N ILE A 528 19.74 6.16 39.18
CA ILE A 528 18.70 5.26 39.67
C ILE A 528 18.38 5.63 41.12
N TRP A 529 17.25 6.27 41.34
CA TRP A 529 16.80 6.71 42.66
C TRP A 529 15.97 5.62 43.34
N ASN A 530 16.34 5.24 44.56
CA ASN A 530 15.58 4.31 45.39
C ASN A 530 14.97 5.08 46.57
N ILE A 531 13.71 5.46 46.46
CA ILE A 531 13.05 6.37 47.42
C ILE A 531 12.03 5.60 48.25
N LYS A 532 12.14 5.76 49.58
CA LYS A 532 11.35 5.01 50.58
C LYS A 532 10.40 5.88 51.40
N ASP A 533 10.51 7.20 51.29
CA ASP A 533 9.77 8.17 52.08
C ASP A 533 9.50 9.45 51.27
N ALA A 534 8.50 10.22 51.70
CA ALA A 534 8.03 11.38 50.95
C ALA A 534 9.01 12.56 51.04
N GLU A 535 9.73 12.70 52.16
CA GLU A 535 10.72 13.75 52.34
C GLU A 535 11.88 13.60 51.35
N SER A 536 12.40 12.38 51.22
CA SER A 536 13.40 12.04 50.22
C SER A 536 12.88 12.26 48.81
N LEU A 537 11.62 11.90 48.49
CA LEU A 537 11.02 12.18 47.18
C LEU A 537 11.00 13.68 46.88
N LYS A 538 10.54 14.47 47.86
CA LYS A 538 10.32 15.91 47.72
C LYS A 538 11.64 16.69 47.57
N ASN A 539 12.69 16.28 48.28
CA ASN A 539 13.96 16.99 48.33
C ASN A 539 15.03 16.43 47.39
N SER A 540 14.80 15.27 46.74
CA SER A 540 15.78 14.69 45.83
C SER A 540 15.90 15.51 44.54
N PRO A 541 17.12 15.73 44.01
CA PRO A 541 17.34 16.42 42.75
C PRO A 541 17.08 15.50 41.54
N ILE A 542 15.93 14.81 41.54
CA ILE A 542 15.46 13.94 40.46
C ILE A 542 15.29 14.79 39.21
N LYS A 543 15.64 14.28 38.03
CA LYS A 543 15.48 14.97 36.75
C LYS A 543 14.72 14.12 35.76
N LYS A 544 14.17 14.76 34.71
CA LYS A 544 13.66 14.04 33.54
C LYS A 544 14.75 13.14 32.97
N GLY A 545 14.41 11.89 32.69
CA GLY A 545 15.34 10.85 32.22
C GLY A 545 15.90 9.94 33.31
N ASP A 546 15.73 10.29 34.60
CA ASP A 546 16.14 9.42 35.71
C ASP A 546 15.26 8.16 35.84
N PHE A 547 15.84 7.11 36.38
CA PHE A 547 15.09 5.92 36.80
C PHE A 547 14.74 6.05 38.27
N ILE A 548 13.51 5.64 38.62
CA ILE A 548 13.04 5.74 40.00
C ILE A 548 12.39 4.44 40.45
N ASN A 549 12.65 4.07 41.70
CA ASN A 549 12.04 2.97 42.42
C ASN A 549 11.40 3.53 43.70
N LEU A 550 10.08 3.65 43.69
CA LEU A 550 9.30 4.21 44.77
C LEU A 550 8.70 3.10 45.64
N LYS A 551 8.86 3.25 46.96
CA LYS A 551 8.15 2.48 47.98
C LYS A 551 7.69 3.45 49.05
N LEU A 552 6.53 4.06 48.87
CA LEU A 552 6.08 5.19 49.69
C LEU A 552 4.85 4.81 50.52
N ASN A 553 4.74 5.41 51.69
CA ASN A 553 3.55 5.38 52.53
C ASN A 553 2.82 6.74 52.46
N GLY A 554 1.58 6.79 52.92
CA GLY A 554 0.81 8.04 52.92
C GLY A 554 0.11 8.34 51.59
N ALA A 555 -0.06 7.32 50.74
CA ALA A 555 -0.70 7.46 49.44
C ALA A 555 -2.22 7.60 49.57
N SER A 556 -2.79 8.54 48.83
CA SER A 556 -4.23 8.75 48.69
C SER A 556 -4.58 9.02 47.23
N CYS A 557 -5.75 8.59 46.79
CA CYS A 557 -6.24 8.89 45.45
C CYS A 557 -6.66 10.35 45.34
N ASN A 558 -6.63 10.88 44.12
CA ASN A 558 -7.14 12.22 43.81
C ASN A 558 -8.58 12.39 44.31
N ALA A 559 -8.79 13.40 45.15
CA ALA A 559 -10.09 13.75 45.74
C ALA A 559 -11.09 14.31 44.71
N GLU A 560 -10.60 14.88 43.60
CA GLU A 560 -11.44 15.44 42.54
C GLU A 560 -12.00 14.38 41.57
N SER A 561 -11.57 13.11 41.66
CA SER A 561 -12.10 12.03 40.83
C SER A 561 -13.48 11.61 41.34
N ASN A 562 -14.52 11.72 40.50
CA ASN A 562 -15.90 11.46 40.88
C ASN A 562 -16.12 10.00 41.33
N LEU A 563 -16.48 9.87 42.62
CA LEU A 563 -17.26 8.82 43.29
C LEU A 563 -16.94 7.36 42.94
N TYR A 564 -16.45 6.66 43.98
CA TYR A 564 -16.11 5.23 44.08
C TYR A 564 -14.68 4.94 43.58
N LEU A 565 -13.77 4.79 44.56
CA LEU A 565 -12.32 4.56 44.50
C LEU A 565 -11.88 3.29 43.72
N GLU A 566 -12.60 2.89 42.68
CA GLU A 566 -12.24 1.73 41.88
C GLU A 566 -11.04 2.03 40.98
N HIS A 567 -10.87 3.29 40.57
CA HIS A 567 -9.84 3.69 39.60
C HIS A 567 -9.04 4.94 40.02
N CYS A 568 -7.73 4.79 40.18
CA CYS A 568 -6.85 5.79 40.80
C CYS A 568 -5.78 6.31 39.84
N ASP A 569 -6.19 7.20 38.93
CA ASP A 569 -5.35 7.75 37.85
C ASP A 569 -4.17 8.60 38.36
N LYS A 570 -4.36 9.25 39.50
CA LYS A 570 -3.36 10.12 40.15
C LYS A 570 -3.37 9.90 41.66
N VAL A 571 -2.17 9.72 42.20
CA VAL A 571 -1.94 9.50 43.63
C VAL A 571 -1.23 10.69 44.23
N PHE A 572 -1.60 11.05 45.46
CA PHE A 572 -0.93 12.06 46.25
C PHE A 572 -0.28 11.43 47.47
N ILE A 573 0.97 11.78 47.73
CA ILE A 573 1.75 11.29 48.86
C ILE A 573 1.75 12.34 49.97
N ASN A 574 1.18 11.97 51.12
CA ASN A 574 1.00 12.82 52.28
C ASN A 574 1.46 12.07 53.55
N GLN A 575 2.43 12.62 54.29
CA GLN A 575 2.99 11.97 55.49
C GLN A 575 2.91 12.84 56.76
N GLN A 576 2.40 14.07 56.64
CA GLN A 576 2.23 14.97 57.78
C GLN A 576 0.75 15.07 58.13
N VAL A 577 0.46 15.37 59.39
CA VAL A 577 -0.91 15.71 59.80
C VAL A 577 -1.21 17.11 59.27
N THR A 578 -2.37 17.30 58.65
CA THR A 578 -2.78 18.65 58.23
C THR A 578 -2.95 19.56 59.46
N ASN A 579 -2.63 20.85 59.35
CA ASN A 579 -2.79 21.80 60.47
C ASN A 579 -4.24 21.88 61.01
N ASN A 580 -5.23 21.52 60.18
CA ASN A 580 -6.65 21.44 60.57
C ASN A 580 -7.12 19.99 60.73
N GLY A 581 -6.20 19.01 60.73
CA GLY A 581 -6.52 17.59 60.72
C GLY A 581 -7.33 17.21 61.94
N GLU A 582 -6.87 17.59 63.13
CA GLU A 582 -7.55 17.28 64.39
C GLU A 582 -8.90 18.00 64.54
N GLU A 583 -9.04 19.26 64.10
CA GLU A 583 -10.31 20.01 64.16
C GLU A 583 -11.33 19.62 63.06
N THR A 584 -10.86 18.97 61.97
CA THR A 584 -11.75 18.43 60.91
C THR A 584 -12.13 16.96 61.14
N ILE A 585 -11.52 16.31 62.14
CA ILE A 585 -11.78 14.91 62.49
C ILE A 585 -13.02 14.88 63.35
N PHE A 586 -14.12 14.49 62.71
CA PHE A 586 -15.28 13.76 63.24
C PHE A 586 -15.55 13.93 64.74
N ASP A 587 -16.78 14.32 65.07
CA ASP A 587 -17.28 13.99 66.39
C ASP A 587 -17.42 12.46 66.49
N ASN A 588 -16.35 11.80 66.97
CA ASN A 588 -16.31 10.35 67.13
C ASN A 588 -17.41 9.90 68.09
N ASP A 589 -17.77 10.74 69.07
CA ASP A 589 -18.77 10.39 70.08
C ASP A 589 -20.16 10.35 69.42
N LEU A 590 -20.48 11.34 68.58
CA LEU A 590 -21.72 11.36 67.80
C LEU A 590 -21.83 10.21 66.79
N ILE A 591 -20.77 9.92 66.03
CA ILE A 591 -20.77 8.81 65.07
C ILE A 591 -20.92 7.47 65.80
N ASN A 592 -20.17 7.26 66.88
CA ASN A 592 -20.26 6.03 67.67
C ASN A 592 -21.65 5.86 68.29
N ALA A 593 -22.24 6.94 68.82
CA ALA A 593 -23.60 6.93 69.37
C ALA A 593 -24.66 6.61 68.29
N LEU A 594 -24.58 7.27 67.12
CA LEU A 594 -25.54 7.07 66.05
C LEU A 594 -25.43 5.67 65.42
N TYR A 595 -24.22 5.13 65.29
CA TYR A 595 -23.96 3.82 64.68
C TYR A 595 -24.01 2.65 65.65
N ASN A 596 -24.20 2.91 66.94
CA ASN A 596 -24.42 1.85 67.92
C ASN A 596 -25.61 0.98 67.51
N ASP A 597 -25.42 -0.34 67.51
CA ASP A 597 -26.48 -1.31 67.19
C ASP A 597 -27.59 -1.27 68.25
N ASP A 598 -27.26 -0.85 69.48
CA ASP A 598 -28.20 -0.71 70.59
C ASP A 598 -28.89 0.67 70.64
N LEU A 599 -28.81 1.48 69.57
CA LEU A 599 -29.47 2.79 69.54
C LEU A 599 -31.00 2.68 69.63
N ILE A 600 -31.57 1.61 69.05
CA ILE A 600 -32.96 1.19 69.30
C ILE A 600 -32.89 -0.12 70.06
N GLU A 601 -33.22 -0.07 71.35
CA GLU A 601 -33.33 -1.26 72.17
C GLU A 601 -34.79 -1.46 72.59
N THR A 602 -35.31 -2.67 72.40
CA THR A 602 -36.69 -2.99 72.79
C THR A 602 -36.78 -4.29 73.56
N VAL A 603 -37.75 -4.37 74.47
CA VAL A 603 -37.99 -5.54 75.29
C VAL A 603 -39.48 -5.86 75.38
N ARG A 604 -39.80 -7.16 75.44
CA ARG A 604 -41.16 -7.64 75.69
C ARG A 604 -41.27 -8.27 77.07
N ASP A 605 -41.38 -7.40 78.07
CA ASP A 605 -41.49 -7.78 79.47
C ASP A 605 -42.94 -8.02 79.92
N ASP A 606 -43.13 -8.25 81.23
CA ASP A 606 -44.46 -8.52 81.78
C ASP A 606 -45.38 -7.30 81.76
N SER A 607 -44.85 -6.07 81.73
CA SER A 607 -45.65 -4.85 81.63
C SER A 607 -46.34 -4.74 80.26
N VAL A 608 -45.62 -5.10 79.19
CA VAL A 608 -46.17 -5.19 77.84
C VAL A 608 -47.29 -6.24 77.77
N LYS A 609 -47.03 -7.44 78.29
CA LYS A 609 -48.04 -8.53 78.32
C LYS A 609 -49.28 -8.16 79.12
N GLN A 610 -49.11 -7.43 80.23
CA GLN A 610 -50.23 -6.96 81.04
C GLN A 610 -51.06 -5.90 80.31
N LEU A 611 -50.41 -4.97 79.60
CA LEU A 611 -51.12 -3.96 78.82
C LEU A 611 -51.89 -4.59 77.65
N GLU A 612 -51.29 -5.53 76.92
CA GLU A 612 -51.97 -6.31 75.87
C GLU A 612 -53.21 -7.04 76.43
N LYS A 613 -53.08 -7.68 77.61
CA LYS A 613 -54.21 -8.34 78.29
C LYS A 613 -55.32 -7.34 78.65
N LYS A 614 -54.97 -6.15 79.15
CA LYS A 614 -55.95 -5.08 79.48
C LYS A 614 -56.68 -4.59 78.22
N ILE A 615 -55.94 -4.31 77.15
CA ILE A 615 -56.51 -3.90 75.85
C ILE A 615 -57.45 -4.98 75.31
N ASN A 616 -57.06 -6.27 75.41
CA ASN A 616 -57.89 -7.39 74.99
C ASN A 616 -59.16 -7.53 75.84
N ALA A 617 -59.07 -7.33 77.15
CA ALA A 617 -60.22 -7.38 78.05
C ALA A 617 -61.22 -6.25 77.77
N GLU A 618 -60.74 -5.03 77.52
CA GLU A 618 -61.60 -3.90 77.14
C GLU A 618 -62.24 -4.08 75.76
N ARG A 619 -61.49 -4.64 74.82
CA ARG A 619 -61.99 -4.92 73.47
C ARG A 619 -63.08 -6.00 73.46
N ASN A 620 -62.94 -7.04 74.26
CA ASN A 620 -63.96 -8.07 74.44
C ASN A 620 -65.27 -7.49 74.98
N LYS A 621 -65.24 -6.41 75.77
CA LYS A 621 -66.45 -5.69 76.20
C LYS A 621 -67.13 -4.91 75.07
N LYS A 622 -66.38 -4.48 74.04
CA LYS A 622 -66.87 -3.63 72.92
C LYS A 622 -67.29 -4.41 71.65
N HIS A 623 -67.30 -5.76 71.66
CA HIS A 623 -67.72 -6.62 70.53
C HIS A 623 -66.99 -6.40 69.18
N GLN A 624 -65.75 -5.87 69.18
CA GLN A 624 -64.95 -5.73 67.95
C GLN A 624 -64.12 -6.99 67.68
N TYR A 625 -64.69 -7.98 66.98
CA TYR A 625 -64.07 -9.29 66.77
C TYR A 625 -63.09 -9.41 65.58
N TYR A 626 -63.00 -8.43 64.67
CA TYR A 626 -62.36 -8.63 63.34
C TYR A 626 -60.99 -7.97 63.07
N SER A 627 -60.41 -7.12 63.93
CA SER A 627 -59.03 -6.60 63.71
C SER A 627 -57.97 -7.41 64.48
N GLN A 628 -56.83 -7.73 63.88
CA GLN A 628 -55.71 -8.29 64.65
C GLN A 628 -55.23 -7.24 65.68
N ILE A 629 -54.84 -7.66 66.88
CA ILE A 629 -54.20 -6.76 67.86
C ILE A 629 -52.78 -6.53 67.36
N GLU A 630 -52.42 -5.28 67.13
CA GLU A 630 -51.04 -4.94 66.82
C GLU A 630 -50.15 -5.30 68.02
N PRO A 631 -49.07 -6.08 67.82
CA PRO A 631 -48.19 -6.47 68.91
C PRO A 631 -47.55 -5.23 69.54
N LEU A 632 -47.40 -5.24 70.86
CA LEU A 632 -46.74 -4.17 71.61
C LEU A 632 -45.31 -4.57 71.98
N THR A 633 -44.47 -3.56 72.16
CA THR A 633 -43.09 -3.70 72.65
C THR A 633 -42.73 -2.50 73.51
N LYS A 634 -41.73 -2.62 74.38
CA LYS A 634 -41.24 -1.49 75.17
C LYS A 634 -39.92 -0.97 74.62
N LEU A 635 -39.87 0.31 74.26
CA LEU A 635 -38.66 1.01 73.85
C LEU A 635 -37.89 1.48 75.08
N LEU A 636 -36.60 1.17 75.12
CA LEU A 636 -35.69 1.49 76.21
C LEU A 636 -34.80 2.69 75.88
N HIS A 637 -34.21 3.30 76.91
CA HIS A 637 -33.19 4.36 76.79
C HIS A 637 -33.54 5.51 75.82
N ILE A 638 -34.81 5.95 75.85
CA ILE A 638 -35.35 6.90 74.87
C ILE A 638 -34.60 8.23 74.88
N ASP A 639 -34.11 8.65 76.05
CA ASP A 639 -33.27 9.84 76.20
C ASP A 639 -32.04 9.82 75.29
N ARG A 640 -31.32 8.68 75.25
CA ARG A 640 -30.11 8.55 74.41
C ARG A 640 -30.45 8.63 72.92
N LEU A 641 -31.56 8.00 72.52
CA LEU A 641 -32.06 8.03 71.15
C LEU A 641 -32.38 9.47 70.72
N ILE A 642 -33.14 10.21 71.53
CA ILE A 642 -33.54 11.59 71.21
C ILE A 642 -32.33 12.51 71.14
N LEU A 643 -31.42 12.44 72.12
CA LEU A 643 -30.24 13.31 72.17
C LEU A 643 -29.28 13.06 71.00
N THR A 644 -29.01 11.80 70.67
CA THR A 644 -28.15 11.42 69.53
C THR A 644 -28.73 11.91 68.20
N ILE A 645 -30.06 11.84 68.05
CA ILE A 645 -30.74 12.31 66.85
C ILE A 645 -30.73 13.83 66.78
N ASP A 646 -30.97 14.53 67.89
CA ASP A 646 -30.92 16.00 67.92
C ASP A 646 -29.54 16.52 67.50
N GLU A 647 -28.49 15.99 68.11
CA GLU A 647 -27.10 16.34 67.81
C GLU A 647 -26.73 16.02 66.35
N SER A 648 -27.14 14.86 65.84
CA SER A 648 -26.97 14.51 64.42
C SER A 648 -27.66 15.49 63.47
N CYS A 649 -28.81 16.02 63.89
CA CYS A 649 -29.61 16.93 63.08
C CYS A 649 -29.08 18.36 63.06
N GLN A 650 -28.27 18.77 64.04
CA GLN A 650 -27.60 20.07 64.07
C GLN A 650 -26.52 20.21 62.98
N LEU A 651 -26.11 19.10 62.34
CA LEU A 651 -25.14 19.09 61.24
C LEU A 651 -25.67 19.66 59.91
N PHE A 652 -26.99 19.84 59.78
CA PHE A 652 -27.63 20.23 58.52
C PHE A 652 -28.31 21.61 58.64
N GLU A 653 -28.10 22.49 57.65
CA GLU A 653 -28.76 23.81 57.58
C GLU A 653 -30.24 23.73 57.16
N GLU A 654 -30.66 22.61 56.53
CA GLU A 654 -32.05 22.32 56.11
C GLU A 654 -32.70 21.28 57.05
N ASP A 655 -34.03 21.26 57.16
CA ASP A 655 -34.77 20.28 57.98
C ASP A 655 -34.85 18.87 57.33
N LYS A 656 -33.69 18.33 56.95
CA LYS A 656 -33.50 16.93 56.51
C LYS A 656 -33.92 15.93 57.59
N CYS A 657 -34.03 16.40 58.83
CA CYS A 657 -34.48 15.63 59.98
C CYS A 657 -35.98 15.74 60.29
N SER A 658 -36.74 16.55 59.56
CA SER A 658 -38.19 16.74 59.77
C SER A 658 -38.93 15.41 59.97
N ARG A 659 -38.67 14.43 59.08
CA ARG A 659 -39.32 13.13 59.08
C ARG A 659 -39.00 12.28 60.31
N ILE A 660 -37.74 12.24 60.74
CA ILE A 660 -37.33 11.45 61.91
C ILE A 660 -37.83 12.11 63.20
N LYS A 661 -37.75 13.45 63.28
CA LYS A 661 -38.29 14.23 64.40
C LYS A 661 -39.80 14.00 64.56
N GLN A 662 -40.56 14.07 63.46
CA GLN A 662 -42.00 13.79 63.46
C GLN A 662 -42.31 12.33 63.80
N ALA A 663 -41.55 11.36 63.27
CA ALA A 663 -41.73 9.95 63.60
C ALA A 663 -41.56 9.69 65.10
N LEU A 664 -40.54 10.30 65.72
CA LEU A 664 -40.27 10.18 67.15
C LEU A 664 -41.33 10.87 68.01
N ILE A 665 -41.75 12.10 67.67
CA ILE A 665 -42.83 12.81 68.38
C ILE A 665 -44.14 12.00 68.32
N ASN A 666 -44.43 11.35 67.19
CA ASN A 666 -45.63 10.52 67.08
C ASN A 666 -45.54 9.19 67.84
N THR A 667 -44.32 8.68 68.04
CA THR A 667 -44.06 7.39 68.70
C THR A 667 -43.95 7.53 70.21
N ILE A 668 -43.38 8.64 70.70
CA ILE A 668 -43.06 8.87 72.12
C ILE A 668 -44.06 9.87 72.69
N LYS A 669 -44.96 9.40 73.56
CA LYS A 669 -46.03 10.18 74.19
C LYS A 669 -45.98 10.00 75.71
N PRO A 670 -45.16 10.80 76.41
CA PRO A 670 -45.08 10.75 77.87
C PRO A 670 -46.47 10.93 78.51
N ILE A 671 -46.80 10.04 79.46
CA ILE A 671 -48.13 9.94 80.07
C ILE A 671 -48.54 11.24 80.80
N ASP A 672 -47.55 11.99 81.31
CA ASP A 672 -47.78 13.16 82.17
C ASP A 672 -47.76 14.50 81.42
N ASN A 673 -47.35 14.54 80.14
CA ASN A 673 -47.31 15.78 79.36
C ASN A 673 -47.33 15.49 77.84
N PRO A 674 -48.39 15.83 77.09
CA PRO A 674 -48.41 15.64 75.64
C PRO A 674 -47.42 16.61 74.98
N ILE A 675 -46.36 16.08 74.39
CA ILE A 675 -45.32 16.86 73.72
C ILE A 675 -45.60 16.90 72.22
N GLU A 676 -45.75 18.09 71.64
CA GLU A 676 -46.02 18.28 70.21
C GLU A 676 -44.83 18.88 69.45
N GLN A 677 -43.86 19.46 70.16
CA GLN A 677 -42.70 20.11 69.56
C GLN A 677 -41.40 19.35 69.86
N TRP A 678 -40.51 19.27 68.86
CA TRP A 678 -39.21 18.59 69.01
C TRP A 678 -38.36 19.18 70.15
N ALA A 679 -38.32 20.52 70.27
CA ALA A 679 -37.54 21.19 71.30
C ALA A 679 -37.99 20.82 72.72
N GLU A 680 -39.29 20.66 72.92
CA GLU A 680 -39.88 20.22 74.19
C GLU A 680 -39.51 18.76 74.49
N LEU A 681 -39.49 17.89 73.48
CA LEU A 681 -39.08 16.49 73.62
C LEU A 681 -37.60 16.38 74.01
N VAL A 682 -36.73 17.16 73.37
CA VAL A 682 -35.30 17.23 73.70
C VAL A 682 -35.09 17.72 75.14
N GLU A 683 -35.78 18.79 75.56
CA GLU A 683 -35.73 19.27 76.95
C GLU A 683 -36.23 18.24 77.97
N TYR A 684 -37.29 17.50 77.62
CA TYR A 684 -37.80 16.41 78.45
C TYR A 684 -36.77 15.30 78.59
N SER A 685 -36.13 14.88 77.48
CA SER A 685 -35.09 13.85 77.47
C SER A 685 -33.82 14.27 78.21
N LYS A 686 -33.48 15.56 78.27
CA LYS A 686 -32.37 16.07 79.10
C LYS A 686 -32.66 15.96 80.60
N LYS A 687 -33.93 16.13 81.00
CA LYS A 687 -34.35 16.13 82.41
C LYS A 687 -34.66 14.74 82.95
N ASN A 688 -35.09 13.82 82.08
CA ASN A 688 -35.47 12.47 82.43
C ASN A 688 -34.54 11.48 81.72
N THR A 689 -33.68 10.80 82.47
CA THR A 689 -32.70 9.85 81.91
C THR A 689 -33.20 8.40 81.99
N ASN A 690 -32.83 7.58 81.01
CA ASN A 690 -33.21 6.18 80.85
C ASN A 690 -34.72 5.89 80.98
N TYR A 691 -35.58 6.78 80.49
CA TYR A 691 -37.02 6.52 80.48
C TYR A 691 -37.41 5.58 79.34
N GLU A 692 -38.51 4.86 79.56
CA GLU A 692 -38.98 3.79 78.71
C GLU A 692 -40.45 4.02 78.34
N GLU A 693 -40.90 3.50 77.19
CA GLU A 693 -42.28 3.64 76.75
C GLU A 693 -42.78 2.40 76.01
N ILE A 694 -44.02 1.99 76.26
CA ILE A 694 -44.66 0.88 75.53
C ILE A 694 -45.28 1.43 74.25
N ILE A 695 -44.79 0.96 73.10
CA ILE A 695 -45.16 1.40 71.76
C ILE A 695 -45.73 0.24 70.93
N PHE A 696 -46.38 0.56 69.81
CA PHE A 696 -46.79 -0.45 68.84
C PHE A 696 -45.57 -0.95 68.06
N ASN A 697 -45.44 -2.27 67.90
CA ASN A 697 -44.31 -2.85 67.17
C ASN A 697 -44.27 -2.40 65.69
N SER A 698 -45.43 -2.04 65.12
CA SER A 698 -45.57 -1.47 63.77
C SER A 698 -44.85 -0.14 63.58
N THR A 699 -44.51 0.59 64.65
CA THR A 699 -43.78 1.88 64.55
C THR A 699 -42.27 1.71 64.49
N LEU A 700 -41.72 0.54 64.82
CA LEU A 700 -40.27 0.29 64.82
C LEU A 700 -39.66 0.30 63.42
N GLU A 701 -40.24 -0.44 62.47
CA GLU A 701 -39.69 -0.55 61.11
C GLU A 701 -39.61 0.84 60.40
N PRO A 702 -40.66 1.69 60.44
CA PRO A 702 -40.55 3.07 59.93
C PRO A 702 -39.47 3.90 60.63
N LEU A 703 -39.32 3.74 61.95
CA LEU A 703 -38.34 4.48 62.75
C LEU A 703 -36.91 4.05 62.40
N GLU A 704 -36.64 2.75 62.35
CA GLU A 704 -35.36 2.16 61.91
C GLU A 704 -34.99 2.65 60.52
N GLN A 705 -35.97 2.72 59.60
CA GLN A 705 -35.74 3.22 58.25
C GLN A 705 -35.38 4.72 58.24
N GLN A 706 -35.98 5.53 59.12
CA GLN A 706 -35.59 6.94 59.26
C GLN A 706 -34.19 7.08 59.87
N ILE A 707 -33.83 6.30 60.90
CA ILE A 707 -32.48 6.28 61.47
C ILE A 707 -31.46 5.87 60.40
N LYS A 708 -31.77 4.86 59.57
CA LYS A 708 -30.92 4.43 58.46
C LYS A 708 -30.70 5.56 57.43
N ASN A 709 -31.74 6.36 57.15
CA ASN A 709 -31.63 7.52 56.27
C ASN A 709 -30.79 8.65 56.91
N LEU A 710 -30.92 8.85 58.23
CA LEU A 710 -30.10 9.79 58.98
C LEU A 710 -28.62 9.36 58.97
N LYS A 711 -28.32 8.09 59.28
CA LYS A 711 -26.98 7.47 59.16
C LYS A 711 -26.35 7.78 57.80
N LYS A 712 -27.07 7.54 56.70
CA LYS A 712 -26.60 7.87 55.33
C LYS A 712 -26.31 9.36 55.14
N SER A 713 -27.19 10.23 55.63
CA SER A 713 -27.05 11.68 55.49
C SER A 713 -25.86 12.22 56.28
N VAL A 714 -25.66 11.73 57.50
CA VAL A 714 -24.51 12.06 58.35
C VAL A 714 -23.20 11.57 57.71
N THR A 715 -23.18 10.35 57.18
CA THR A 715 -22.01 9.84 56.41
C THR A 715 -21.69 10.74 55.23
N PHE A 716 -22.69 11.13 54.44
CA PHE A 716 -22.49 11.99 53.26
C PHE A 716 -21.96 13.37 53.64
N TYR A 717 -22.48 13.98 54.72
CA TYR A 717 -21.99 15.26 55.24
C TYR A 717 -20.49 15.19 55.58
N TYR A 718 -20.11 14.19 56.36
CA TYR A 718 -18.71 14.02 56.74
C TYR A 718 -17.81 13.66 55.56
N LEU A 719 -18.27 12.82 54.62
CA LEU A 719 -17.54 12.53 53.38
C LEU A 719 -17.27 13.80 52.57
N ASN A 720 -18.27 14.65 52.39
CA ASN A 720 -18.12 15.89 51.63
C ASN A 720 -17.13 16.85 52.32
N LYS A 721 -17.26 17.02 53.65
CA LYS A 721 -16.33 17.83 54.45
C LYS A 721 -14.89 17.29 54.35
N SER A 722 -14.71 15.97 54.48
CA SER A 722 -13.41 15.32 54.31
C SER A 722 -12.87 15.46 52.88
N ASN A 723 -13.72 15.42 51.85
CA ASN A 723 -13.30 15.57 50.45
C ASN A 723 -12.73 16.96 50.17
N ILE A 724 -13.39 18.01 50.67
CA ILE A 724 -12.93 19.40 50.55
C ILE A 724 -11.58 19.56 51.26
N SER A 725 -11.46 19.07 52.50
CA SER A 725 -10.21 19.11 53.24
C SER A 725 -9.08 18.35 52.55
N LEU A 726 -9.39 17.17 52.00
CA LEU A 726 -8.41 16.35 51.30
C LEU A 726 -7.95 17.01 49.99
N THR A 727 -8.87 17.61 49.24
CA THR A 727 -8.56 18.38 48.03
C THR A 727 -7.61 19.54 48.34
N ASN A 728 -7.92 20.33 49.37
CA ASN A 728 -7.07 21.44 49.82
C ASN A 728 -5.69 20.93 50.27
N TYR A 729 -5.64 19.77 50.92
CA TYR A 729 -4.36 19.19 51.35
C TYR A 729 -3.52 18.70 50.17
N GLN A 730 -4.14 18.06 49.18
CA GLN A 730 -3.48 17.59 47.95
C GLN A 730 -2.95 18.74 47.08
N GLN A 731 -3.56 19.92 47.17
CA GLN A 731 -3.08 21.15 46.52
C GLN A 731 -2.01 21.91 47.34
N SER A 732 -1.74 21.47 48.57
CA SER A 732 -0.78 22.14 49.45
C SER A 732 0.68 21.83 49.05
N PRO A 733 1.64 22.71 49.39
CA PRO A 733 3.07 22.48 49.19
C PRO A 733 3.60 21.19 49.83
N GLN A 734 2.90 20.62 50.81
CA GLN A 734 3.31 19.40 51.51
C GLN A 734 3.01 18.12 50.72
N SER A 735 2.11 18.18 49.75
CA SER A 735 1.70 17.02 48.95
C SER A 735 2.56 16.86 47.70
N VAL A 736 2.86 15.62 47.34
CA VAL A 736 3.53 15.29 46.07
C VAL A 736 2.60 14.45 45.21
N GLY A 737 2.27 14.96 44.02
CA GLY A 737 1.46 14.27 43.03
C GLY A 737 2.27 13.24 42.23
N LEU A 738 1.71 12.07 42.01
CA LEU A 738 2.30 10.97 41.26
C LEU A 738 1.31 10.48 40.20
N LYS A 739 1.79 10.39 38.95
CA LYS A 739 1.01 9.91 37.81
C LYS A 739 1.81 8.89 37.01
N LEU A 740 1.14 7.88 36.45
CA LEU A 740 1.74 6.93 35.51
C LEU A 740 1.34 7.28 34.06
N THR A 741 2.23 6.99 33.12
CA THR A 741 2.02 7.32 31.70
C THR A 741 1.22 6.24 30.99
N ASN A 742 1.49 4.95 31.26
CA ASN A 742 0.88 3.83 30.53
C ASN A 742 -0.19 3.11 31.34
N ALA A 743 0.03 2.90 32.64
CA ALA A 743 -1.00 2.33 33.50
C ALA A 743 -2.19 3.30 33.64
N GLN A 744 -3.39 2.73 33.54
CA GLN A 744 -4.64 3.43 33.84
C GLN A 744 -4.76 3.74 35.34
N GLU A 745 -4.05 2.97 36.18
CA GLU A 745 -4.31 2.81 37.60
C GLU A 745 -3.02 2.78 38.42
N ILE A 746 -2.95 3.51 39.54
CA ILE A 746 -1.93 3.28 40.57
C ILE A 746 -2.54 2.48 41.72
N LYS A 747 -2.07 1.24 41.91
CA LYS A 747 -2.51 0.40 43.02
C LYS A 747 -2.02 0.92 44.37
N ILE A 748 -2.96 1.29 45.24
CA ILE A 748 -2.71 1.64 46.64
C ILE A 748 -3.05 0.42 47.52
N THR A 749 -2.11 -0.04 48.33
CA THR A 749 -2.36 -1.07 49.34
C THR A 749 -2.66 -0.40 50.68
N GLN A 750 -3.86 -0.60 51.23
CA GLN A 750 -4.22 -0.02 52.54
C GLN A 750 -3.41 -0.64 53.69
N LEU A 751 -3.26 0.11 54.79
CA LEU A 751 -2.42 -0.28 55.93
C LEU A 751 -3.04 -1.38 56.80
N ASP A 752 -4.38 -1.38 56.94
CA ASP A 752 -5.12 -2.38 57.70
C ASP A 752 -5.91 -3.27 56.72
N GLY A 753 -5.79 -4.59 56.85
CA GLY A 753 -6.28 -5.56 55.86
C GLY A 753 -7.79 -5.84 55.87
N GLU A 754 -8.59 -4.96 56.47
CA GLU A 754 -10.06 -5.06 56.55
C GLU A 754 -10.74 -4.19 55.49
N ASP A 755 -12.04 -4.39 55.27
CA ASP A 755 -12.89 -3.52 54.44
C ASP A 755 -13.04 -2.14 55.11
N ILE A 756 -11.99 -1.32 55.01
CA ILE A 756 -11.97 0.04 55.53
C ILE A 756 -12.96 0.89 54.72
N GLY A 757 -13.99 1.42 55.37
CA GLY A 757 -14.95 2.32 54.75
C GLY A 757 -14.30 3.59 54.17
N LEU A 758 -14.90 4.15 53.11
CA LEU A 758 -14.41 5.34 52.39
C LEU A 758 -14.05 6.52 53.31
N LEU A 759 -14.85 6.74 54.35
CA LEU A 759 -14.64 7.81 55.33
C LEU A 759 -13.30 7.66 56.07
N GLN A 760 -12.98 6.43 56.46
CA GLN A 760 -11.76 6.10 57.17
C GLN A 760 -10.54 6.18 56.24
N ILE A 761 -10.69 5.90 54.94
CA ILE A 761 -9.64 6.12 53.93
C ILE A 761 -9.29 7.61 53.86
N TYR A 762 -10.28 8.50 53.81
CA TYR A 762 -10.06 9.94 53.74
C TYR A 762 -9.43 10.48 55.03
N LYS A 763 -9.91 9.99 56.18
CA LYS A 763 -9.32 10.30 57.49
C LYS A 763 -7.85 9.90 57.56
N ASN A 764 -7.53 8.67 57.15
CA ASN A 764 -6.17 8.17 57.12
C ASN A 764 -5.27 9.04 56.21
N ALA A 765 -5.78 9.48 55.06
CA ALA A 765 -5.06 10.38 54.15
C ALA A 765 -4.76 11.75 54.80
N LEU A 766 -5.73 12.36 55.49
CA LEU A 766 -5.57 13.65 56.19
C LEU A 766 -4.62 13.57 57.40
N LEU A 767 -4.48 12.39 57.99
CA LEU A 767 -3.57 12.12 59.11
C LEU A 767 -2.15 11.71 58.66
N GLY A 768 -1.86 11.72 57.36
CA GLY A 768 -0.59 11.22 56.82
C GLY A 768 -0.40 9.70 56.95
N LYS A 769 -1.48 8.97 57.30
CA LYS A 769 -1.55 7.51 57.45
C LYS A 769 -2.21 6.85 56.23
N GLY A 770 -2.12 7.47 55.06
CA GLY A 770 -2.61 6.90 53.80
C GLY A 770 -1.90 5.60 53.42
N GLY A 771 -2.42 4.90 52.40
CA GLY A 771 -1.93 3.60 51.99
C GLY A 771 -0.50 3.58 51.43
N ARG A 772 -0.05 2.41 50.99
CA ARG A 772 1.28 2.18 50.43
C ARG A 772 1.22 2.11 48.92
N VAL A 773 2.19 2.73 48.25
CA VAL A 773 2.37 2.62 46.80
C VAL A 773 3.77 2.11 46.48
N LYS A 774 3.84 1.19 45.51
CA LYS A 774 5.09 0.69 44.95
C LYS A 774 5.05 0.81 43.44
N THR A 775 5.90 1.66 42.89
CA THR A 775 6.02 1.84 41.45
C THR A 775 7.47 2.08 41.05
N SER A 776 7.80 1.75 39.81
CA SER A 776 9.11 2.04 39.23
C SER A 776 9.02 2.29 37.74
N GLY A 777 9.97 3.05 37.21
CA GLY A 777 10.00 3.41 35.80
C GLY A 777 10.91 4.58 35.49
N LEU A 778 10.72 5.16 34.30
CA LEU A 778 11.46 6.31 33.78
C LEU A 778 10.71 7.61 34.11
N VAL A 779 11.41 8.63 34.61
CA VAL A 779 10.82 9.96 34.85
C VAL A 779 10.66 10.71 33.52
N THR A 780 9.42 10.91 33.08
CA THR A 780 9.10 11.59 31.81
C THR A 780 8.78 13.07 31.99
N GLN A 781 8.18 13.43 33.13
CA GLN A 781 7.87 14.81 33.50
C GLN A 781 8.02 14.99 35.00
N ILE A 782 8.53 16.16 35.40
CA ILE A 782 8.71 16.56 36.78
C ILE A 782 8.44 18.07 36.89
N ASP A 783 7.63 18.45 37.86
CA ASP A 783 7.31 19.85 38.15
C ASP A 783 7.82 20.19 39.55
N TYR A 784 8.51 21.32 39.70
CA TYR A 784 9.05 21.78 40.97
C TYR A 784 8.24 22.96 41.52
N GLN A 785 8.22 23.10 42.84
CA GLN A 785 7.73 24.28 43.53
C GLN A 785 8.78 25.41 43.49
N ASN A 786 8.41 26.61 43.94
CA ASN A 786 9.30 27.77 43.97
C ASN A 786 10.56 27.57 44.85
N ASP A 787 10.52 26.63 45.80
CA ASP A 787 11.64 26.26 46.66
C ASP A 787 12.50 25.10 46.08
N ASN A 788 12.32 24.77 44.79
CA ASN A 788 12.95 23.65 44.08
C ASN A 788 12.59 22.25 44.59
N THR A 789 11.55 22.10 45.42
CA THR A 789 11.07 20.79 45.83
C THR A 789 10.13 20.17 44.80
N VAL A 790 10.07 18.85 44.72
CA VAL A 790 9.21 18.13 43.75
C VAL A 790 7.74 18.31 44.12
N SER A 791 6.92 18.78 43.18
CA SER A 791 5.46 18.94 43.32
C SER A 791 4.68 17.85 42.62
N ASN A 792 5.04 17.52 41.38
CA ASN A 792 4.41 16.49 40.58
C ASN A 792 5.49 15.67 39.87
N LEU A 793 5.27 14.36 39.81
CA LEU A 793 6.12 13.40 39.13
C LEU A 793 5.28 12.52 38.21
N THR A 794 5.66 12.44 36.95
CA THR A 794 5.10 11.50 35.98
C THR A 794 6.13 10.43 35.63
N ILE A 795 5.73 9.17 35.77
CA ILE A 795 6.58 8.01 35.54
C ILE A 795 6.05 7.22 34.35
N ASN A 796 6.89 6.94 33.36
CA ASN A 796 6.64 5.93 32.36
C ASN A 796 6.98 4.56 32.94
N ASP A 797 5.94 3.78 33.16
CA ASP A 797 5.96 2.52 33.89
C ASP A 797 5.99 1.30 32.96
N ASP A 798 6.36 1.47 31.69
CA ASP A 798 6.58 0.37 30.75
C ASP A 798 7.49 -0.70 31.37
N LEU A 799 7.20 -1.97 31.07
CA LEU A 799 7.96 -3.13 31.50
C LEU A 799 9.47 -2.95 31.25
N LEU A 800 9.82 -2.35 30.11
CA LEU A 800 11.18 -2.02 29.70
C LEU A 800 11.93 -1.24 30.78
N TYR A 801 11.33 -0.14 31.24
CA TYR A 801 11.91 0.78 32.23
C TYR A 801 11.76 0.28 33.67
N ARG A 802 10.80 -0.61 33.93
CA ARG A 802 10.50 -1.13 35.26
C ARG A 802 11.49 -2.21 35.72
N ILE A 803 11.84 -3.14 34.81
CA ILE A 803 12.60 -4.36 35.15
C ILE A 803 14.08 -4.21 34.82
N TYR A 804 14.42 -3.56 33.71
CA TYR A 804 15.78 -3.64 33.13
C TYR A 804 16.63 -2.38 33.35
N GLN A 805 16.33 -1.54 34.34
CA GLN A 805 16.97 -0.25 34.61
C GLN A 805 18.50 -0.28 34.46
N GLN A 806 19.19 -1.20 35.14
CA GLN A 806 20.65 -1.31 35.07
C GLN A 806 21.18 -1.72 33.69
N ARG A 807 20.43 -2.56 32.95
CA ARG A 807 20.79 -3.01 31.60
C ARG A 807 20.53 -1.93 30.55
N LEU A 808 19.57 -1.04 30.77
CA LEU A 808 19.29 0.06 29.85
C LEU A 808 20.41 1.13 29.84
N LEU A 809 21.21 1.15 30.89
CA LEU A 809 22.34 2.05 31.12
C LEU A 809 23.68 1.51 30.59
N SER A 810 23.71 0.38 29.88
CA SER A 810 24.94 -0.20 29.32
C SER A 810 25.04 -0.01 27.80
N PHE A 811 26.24 -0.24 27.23
CA PHE A 811 26.43 -0.36 25.77
C PHE A 811 25.67 -1.53 25.14
N THR A 812 25.27 -2.51 25.95
CA THR A 812 24.41 -3.61 25.50
C THR A 812 22.94 -3.25 25.55
N SER A 813 22.56 -2.06 26.00
CA SER A 813 21.16 -1.62 26.07
C SER A 813 20.47 -1.72 24.69
N PRO A 814 19.25 -2.29 24.61
CA PRO A 814 18.48 -2.28 23.37
C PRO A 814 18.13 -0.87 22.92
N ILE A 815 17.99 0.10 23.84
CA ILE A 815 17.81 1.51 23.49
C ILE A 815 19.06 2.05 22.78
N PHE A 816 20.24 1.82 23.36
CA PHE A 816 21.51 2.25 22.78
C PHE A 816 21.72 1.67 21.38
N ILE A 817 21.59 0.34 21.26
CA ILE A 817 21.76 -0.37 19.99
C ILE A 817 20.72 0.10 18.97
N GLY A 818 19.48 0.35 19.40
CA GLY A 818 18.42 0.88 18.55
C GLY A 818 18.72 2.24 17.98
N VAL A 819 19.14 3.18 18.83
CA VAL A 819 19.55 4.52 18.41
C VAL A 819 20.76 4.46 17.47
N ALA A 820 21.74 3.59 17.74
CA ALA A 820 22.89 3.39 16.84
C ALA A 820 22.47 2.86 15.46
N ILE A 821 21.62 1.82 15.40
CA ILE A 821 21.07 1.29 14.15
C ILE A 821 20.25 2.37 13.42
N PHE A 822 19.47 3.17 14.14
CA PHE A 822 18.72 4.28 13.57
C PHE A 822 19.65 5.29 12.89
N ILE A 823 20.72 5.72 13.57
CA ILE A 823 21.69 6.66 12.99
C ILE A 823 22.36 6.07 11.75
N ILE A 824 22.76 4.80 11.80
CA ILE A 824 23.41 4.13 10.66
C ILE A 824 22.47 4.04 9.45
N THR A 825 21.21 3.65 9.67
CA THR A 825 20.20 3.55 8.59
C THR A 825 19.85 4.92 8.01
N VAL A 826 19.71 5.95 8.85
CA VAL A 826 19.50 7.34 8.42
C VAL A 826 20.66 7.85 7.56
N LEU A 827 21.90 7.70 8.02
CA LEU A 827 23.08 8.14 7.28
C LEU A 827 23.24 7.39 5.96
N THR A 828 22.93 6.09 5.96
CA THR A 828 22.92 5.26 4.75
C THR A 828 21.86 5.74 3.76
N ALA A 829 20.65 6.06 4.22
CA ALA A 829 19.60 6.62 3.38
C ALA A 829 20.00 7.98 2.81
N LEU A 830 20.41 8.93 3.65
CA LEU A 830 20.81 10.27 3.19
C LEU A 830 21.94 10.21 2.14
N SER A 831 23.04 9.53 2.46
CA SER A 831 24.19 9.43 1.56
C SER A 831 23.82 8.79 0.21
N ASN A 832 23.10 7.67 0.22
CA ASN A 832 22.72 7.00 -1.02
C ASN A 832 21.69 7.79 -1.82
N GLY A 833 20.74 8.44 -1.17
CA GLY A 833 19.75 9.29 -1.84
C GLY A 833 20.38 10.50 -2.51
N ILE A 834 21.35 11.16 -1.86
CA ILE A 834 22.10 12.28 -2.44
C ILE A 834 22.86 11.80 -3.68
N ILE A 835 23.52 10.65 -3.60
CA ILE A 835 24.24 10.08 -4.74
C ILE A 835 23.27 9.70 -5.87
N VAL A 836 22.09 9.15 -5.57
CA VAL A 836 21.07 8.86 -6.60
C VAL A 836 20.66 10.13 -7.32
N CYS A 837 20.32 11.20 -6.60
CA CYS A 837 19.93 12.48 -7.20
C CYS A 837 21.04 13.05 -8.08
N TYR A 838 22.28 13.08 -7.58
CA TYR A 838 23.44 13.50 -8.36
C TYR A 838 23.62 12.69 -9.65
N LYS A 839 23.48 11.35 -9.57
CA LYS A 839 23.63 10.46 -10.73
C LYS A 839 22.51 10.65 -11.75
N LEU A 840 21.27 10.87 -11.31
CA LEU A 840 20.13 11.18 -12.19
C LEU A 840 20.37 12.48 -12.95
N ILE A 841 20.72 13.56 -12.25
CA ILE A 841 21.02 14.87 -12.86
C ILE A 841 22.18 14.75 -13.86
N ALA A 842 23.25 14.06 -13.48
CA ALA A 842 24.41 13.87 -14.34
C ALA A 842 24.08 13.05 -15.60
N ASN A 843 23.26 12.00 -15.48
CA ASN A 843 22.86 11.18 -16.63
C ASN A 843 21.92 11.92 -17.58
N ASN A 844 20.99 12.73 -17.07
CA ASN A 844 20.12 13.56 -17.91
C ASN A 844 20.95 14.60 -18.68
N LYS A 845 21.84 15.31 -17.99
CA LYS A 845 22.76 16.25 -18.65
C LYS A 845 23.66 15.57 -19.69
N ARG A 846 24.16 14.36 -19.39
CA ARG A 846 24.93 13.53 -20.34
C ARG A 846 24.09 13.21 -21.59
N LYS A 847 22.86 12.75 -21.41
CA LYS A 847 21.93 12.43 -22.51
C LYS A 847 21.70 13.64 -23.42
N ASP A 848 21.37 14.80 -22.84
CA ASP A 848 21.11 16.02 -23.60
C ASP A 848 22.34 16.48 -24.41
N ASN A 849 23.54 16.35 -23.83
CA ASN A 849 24.78 16.69 -24.51
C ASN A 849 25.08 15.73 -25.67
N ILE A 850 24.82 14.43 -25.51
CA ILE A 850 24.99 13.42 -26.56
C ILE A 850 24.05 13.71 -27.74
N ILE A 851 22.77 13.96 -27.45
CA ILE A 851 21.77 14.27 -28.49
C ILE A 851 22.21 15.51 -29.29
N LYS A 852 22.60 16.59 -28.62
CA LYS A 852 23.11 17.80 -29.28
C LYS A 852 24.35 17.55 -30.13
N ALA A 853 25.26 16.68 -29.66
CA ALA A 853 26.47 16.34 -30.40
C ALA A 853 26.17 15.56 -31.68
N TYR A 854 25.14 14.70 -31.67
CA TYR A 854 24.68 14.00 -32.87
C TYR A 854 23.90 14.92 -33.82
N GLU A 855 23.00 15.77 -33.32
CA GLU A 855 22.30 16.78 -34.14
C GLU A 855 23.28 17.67 -34.90
N ASN A 856 24.37 18.11 -34.26
CA ASN A 856 25.41 18.95 -34.87
C ASN A 856 26.27 18.21 -35.91
N ARG A 857 26.25 16.88 -35.96
CA ARG A 857 26.99 16.09 -36.96
C ARG A 857 26.18 15.78 -38.21
N ILE A 858 24.86 15.94 -38.13
CA ILE A 858 23.93 15.70 -39.23
C ILE A 858 23.69 17.01 -40.01
N LYS A 859 23.86 18.16 -39.36
CA LYS A 859 24.00 19.47 -40.01
C LYS A 859 25.41 19.65 -40.56
#